data_AF-A0A956JFC5-F1
#
_entry.id   AF-A0A956JFC5-F1
#
_cell.length_a   1.000
_cell.length_b   1.000
_cell.length_c   1.000
_cell.angle_alpha   90.00
_cell.angle_beta   90.00
_cell.angle_gamma   90.00
#
_symmetry.space_group_name_H-M   'P 1'
#
loop_
_entity.id
_entity.type
_entity.pdbx_description
1 polymer ?
#
loop_
_entity_poly.entity_id
_entity_poly.type
_entity_poly.pdbx_seq_one_letter_code
_entity_poly.pdbx_strand_id
1 'polypeptide(L)'
;MRCHIYLDRRRSSVESVGYRVLRSGTEVEVWRKTVHVPTNPFGPDCPKIIAVGSVFVVHWLEGDVEAGGTPSLHKAWLDVAAYDTTPSWTYEGSINITRFMHDLRPLEGSDTDYVVAYTSTGNVPRVLRQNGMTWLDVAWNVPLIHAVALRVLAIWGEDGGAVVVAYERTGGSANQVWCTRLTASSGAGAAHSQVFSTLPAVYLFQAGFAEYSSTHLALVVEVTETAAVSGSPLAAGLAIPSLAWGFVAKSTAAMGNHHSWHHLRMLSLPWAFAAAREDGQQPNIYAIVGYKNAGAGSEFIQRNVFVVHLDAQRWGNSSGTVRARPCSNLTLGDFDCRVSGNSPDGGLVPSFSIGRRVNHVSAVSPGAAEGLTLKTRTASLLAFARLMAISSSGQPPLQPVHATTKAVRYHIEEPWVVRRDESEPGALAAPYHGLSPFPVGQVVEAGAGGLVGGGTPAYFDGRRLLENGYCWYPESFTATRLGEGELEQGTRLYVATYEHRDDKGQLHRSAPSLPLEYDVADPGGDAVALSASTLTLTMRDNTDRFPGVAPVEIVWWRTTAGGTVFHRLFAQYGATNRPQDTPTNDPTTWQVTATDNVSDADLIQQEILPYSLINGAWTPLPPYQPPAFTCICSHQNRIFGASSQDGQIWYSQEQLIEPGGTAYLPPEWNPSLVHRIDGLGRVMAMVSMDEALVVLLEDGVAAVTGFGAAPDGTGSSLQTRLVTTGLGCIEPRSVVLTPEGVFFQSFKGLYLLNRGYGLDYIAKGAQVEDSVLAGGNVRAATHFEDRHEVRFVTNDAVAGAPSVLTYDYLHDLWSHASLALGDQPGGADALSAAAGGCAWLGTSREALHAVLEQGALLLERSADDASPYTDEDRDSTDAIPLQVRTGWVHPSGLAGYQRTREIGISLAKPDASGVRVVVATDFDGSYDGTLTETFDFASPAPAYLRCRLRYQKGQAYRVQITELAPLPSTENLQITGMTLEVGRKRGLRKG
;
A
#
# COMPACT_ATOMS: atom_id res chain seq x y z
N MET A 1 1.20 16.71 -18.12
CA MET A 1 0.86 15.50 -18.91
C MET A 1 1.78 14.36 -18.47
N ARG A 2 1.30 13.13 -18.54
CA ARG A 2 2.10 11.92 -18.41
C ARG A 2 2.06 11.16 -19.73
N CYS A 3 3.14 10.46 -20.06
CA CYS A 3 3.23 9.70 -21.30
C CYS A 3 3.84 8.34 -20.99
N HIS A 4 3.11 7.28 -21.36
CA HIS A 4 3.57 5.90 -21.27
C HIS A 4 4.00 5.45 -22.66
N ILE A 5 5.11 4.73 -22.73
CA ILE A 5 5.56 4.08 -23.96
C ILE A 5 5.83 2.62 -23.63
N TYR A 6 5.32 1.72 -24.46
CA TYR A 6 5.44 0.29 -24.26
C TYR A 6 5.55 -0.44 -25.59
N LEU A 7 5.96 -1.71 -25.52
CA LEU A 7 6.01 -2.61 -26.66
C LEU A 7 4.68 -3.36 -26.78
N ASP A 8 3.99 -3.24 -27.92
CA ASP A 8 2.88 -4.13 -28.25
C ASP A 8 3.44 -5.32 -29.04
N ARG A 9 3.70 -6.43 -28.32
CA ARG A 9 4.24 -7.66 -28.93
C ARG A 9 3.28 -8.32 -29.93
N ARG A 10 1.97 -8.03 -29.89
CA ARG A 10 1.01 -8.58 -30.87
C ARG A 10 1.15 -7.89 -32.23
N ARG A 11 1.56 -6.62 -32.21
CA ARG A 11 1.75 -5.77 -33.39
C ARG A 11 3.22 -5.56 -33.76
N SER A 12 4.12 -6.09 -32.93
CA SER A 12 5.55 -5.81 -32.96
C SER A 12 5.88 -4.32 -32.92
N SER A 13 5.04 -3.44 -32.37
CA SER A 13 5.20 -1.99 -32.46
C SER A 13 5.62 -1.32 -31.15
N VAL A 14 6.24 -0.14 -31.26
CA VAL A 14 6.39 0.80 -30.14
C VAL A 14 5.12 1.65 -30.08
N GLU A 15 4.38 1.53 -29.00
CA GLU A 15 3.13 2.24 -28.76
C GLU A 15 3.30 3.25 -27.63
N SER A 16 2.50 4.29 -27.68
CA SER A 16 2.51 5.36 -26.70
C SER A 16 1.10 5.80 -26.35
N VAL A 17 0.90 6.16 -25.09
CA VAL A 17 -0.37 6.65 -24.57
C VAL A 17 -0.08 7.85 -23.67
N GLY A 18 -0.66 9.00 -24.02
CA GLY A 18 -0.53 10.23 -23.25
C GLY A 18 -1.78 10.51 -22.45
N TYR A 19 -1.56 10.94 -21.22
CA TYR A 19 -2.60 11.32 -20.29
C TYR A 19 -2.45 12.77 -19.84
N ARG A 20 -3.55 13.51 -19.84
CA ARG A 20 -3.64 14.83 -19.23
C ARG A 20 -3.94 14.62 -17.76
N VAL A 21 -2.96 14.94 -16.94
CA VAL A 21 -3.12 15.03 -15.50
C VAL A 21 -3.83 16.35 -15.23
N LEU A 22 -5.09 16.29 -14.83
CA LEU A 22 -5.86 17.46 -14.40
C LEU A 22 -5.30 17.99 -13.07
N ARG A 23 -5.72 19.17 -12.61
CA ARG A 23 -5.29 19.67 -11.28
C ARG A 23 -5.69 18.73 -10.14
N SER A 24 -6.81 18.03 -10.30
CA SER A 24 -7.27 16.92 -9.44
C SER A 24 -6.44 15.65 -9.57
N GLY A 25 -5.43 15.66 -10.44
CA GLY A 25 -4.54 14.57 -10.80
C GLY A 25 -5.19 13.32 -11.39
N THR A 26 -6.46 13.43 -11.77
CA THR A 26 -7.11 12.50 -12.68
C THR A 26 -6.41 12.58 -14.03
N GLU A 27 -5.91 11.45 -14.50
CA GLU A 27 -5.45 11.33 -15.87
C GLU A 27 -6.67 11.19 -16.80
N VAL A 28 -6.62 11.79 -17.97
CA VAL A 28 -7.56 11.54 -19.06
C VAL A 28 -6.71 11.10 -20.23
N GLU A 29 -6.96 9.93 -20.81
CA GLU A 29 -6.26 9.50 -22.03
C GLU A 29 -6.54 10.56 -23.10
N VAL A 30 -5.52 11.33 -23.46
CA VAL A 30 -5.60 12.39 -24.46
C VAL A 30 -5.37 11.80 -25.84
N TRP A 31 -4.48 10.80 -25.91
CA TRP A 31 -4.08 10.19 -27.15
C TRP A 31 -3.45 8.82 -26.93
N ARG A 32 -3.60 7.95 -27.94
CA ARG A 32 -2.84 6.71 -28.12
C ARG A 32 -2.29 6.69 -29.54
N LYS A 33 -0.99 6.45 -29.68
CA LYS A 33 -0.28 6.54 -30.95
C LYS A 33 0.79 5.46 -31.07
N THR A 34 0.88 4.87 -32.24
CA THR A 34 2.04 4.09 -32.64
C THR A 34 3.21 5.03 -32.89
N VAL A 35 4.29 4.88 -32.13
CA VAL A 35 5.54 5.63 -32.33
C VAL A 35 6.28 5.08 -33.54
N HIS A 36 6.33 3.75 -33.66
CA HIS A 36 7.04 3.06 -34.73
C HIS A 36 6.56 1.62 -34.92
N VAL A 37 6.55 1.16 -36.17
CA VAL A 37 6.35 -0.25 -36.53
C VAL A 37 7.63 -0.72 -37.23
N PRO A 38 8.36 -1.70 -36.67
CA PRO A 38 9.58 -2.20 -37.26
C PRO A 38 9.29 -2.89 -38.58
N THR A 39 10.24 -2.78 -39.51
CA THR A 39 10.27 -3.59 -40.73
C THR A 39 11.14 -4.84 -40.58
N ASN A 40 11.83 -4.98 -39.45
CA ASN A 40 12.75 -6.08 -39.14
C ASN A 40 12.02 -7.20 -38.36
N PRO A 41 12.23 -8.50 -38.69
CA PRO A 41 11.66 -9.64 -37.98
C PRO A 41 11.97 -9.72 -36.47
N PHE A 42 13.05 -9.09 -35.99
CA PHE A 42 13.46 -9.17 -34.60
C PHE A 42 12.74 -8.19 -33.65
N GLY A 43 12.00 -7.21 -34.20
CA GLY A 43 11.21 -6.21 -33.46
C GLY A 43 12.04 -5.22 -32.61
N PRO A 44 11.41 -4.15 -32.08
CA PRO A 44 12.05 -3.18 -31.19
C PRO A 44 12.30 -3.72 -29.78
N ASP A 45 13.41 -3.30 -29.17
CA ASP A 45 13.69 -3.47 -27.73
C ASP A 45 12.94 -2.43 -26.88
N CYS A 46 12.95 -2.58 -25.55
CA CYS A 46 12.22 -1.74 -24.61
C CYS A 46 12.57 -0.25 -24.79
N PRO A 47 11.59 0.61 -25.13
CA PRO A 47 11.82 2.04 -25.34
C PRO A 47 12.08 2.78 -24.01
N LYS A 48 13.07 3.67 -24.00
CA LYS A 48 13.36 4.60 -22.90
C LYS A 48 12.84 5.99 -23.23
N ILE A 49 11.97 6.53 -22.37
CA ILE A 49 11.45 7.90 -22.48
C ILE A 49 12.11 8.82 -21.44
N ILE A 50 12.46 10.03 -21.84
CA ILE A 50 12.86 11.13 -20.96
C ILE A 50 12.08 12.40 -21.30
N ALA A 51 12.00 13.33 -20.34
CA ALA A 51 11.46 14.67 -20.55
C ALA A 51 12.61 15.67 -20.56
N VAL A 52 12.63 16.54 -21.58
CA VAL A 52 13.60 17.62 -21.75
C VAL A 52 12.80 18.89 -21.99
N GLY A 53 12.65 19.71 -20.95
CA GLY A 53 11.74 20.86 -20.97
C GLY A 53 10.31 20.47 -21.33
N SER A 54 9.78 21.06 -22.42
CA SER A 54 8.44 20.79 -22.93
C SER A 54 8.37 19.63 -23.92
N VAL A 55 9.41 18.80 -24.05
CA VAL A 55 9.44 17.75 -25.07
C VAL A 55 9.76 16.39 -24.48
N PHE A 56 9.00 15.38 -24.89
CA PHE A 56 9.32 13.99 -24.60
C PHE A 56 10.22 13.42 -25.69
N VAL A 57 11.28 12.75 -25.28
CA VAL A 57 12.21 12.06 -26.18
C VAL A 57 12.16 10.58 -25.84
N VAL A 58 12.01 9.73 -26.86
CA VAL A 58 12.06 8.28 -26.72
C VAL A 58 13.16 7.68 -27.57
N HIS A 59 13.95 6.80 -26.95
CA HIS A 59 14.99 6.02 -27.60
C HIS A 59 14.66 4.54 -27.52
N TRP A 60 14.93 3.78 -28.56
CA TRP A 60 14.81 2.31 -28.54
C TRP A 60 15.85 1.69 -29.47
N LEU A 61 16.04 0.37 -29.35
CA LEU A 61 17.03 -0.35 -30.12
C LEU A 61 16.36 -1.29 -31.12
N GLU A 62 16.91 -1.44 -32.32
CA GLU A 62 16.49 -2.44 -33.32
C GLU A 62 17.70 -3.06 -34.01
N GLY A 63 17.52 -4.25 -34.59
CA GLY A 63 18.53 -4.89 -35.44
C GLY A 63 18.88 -6.33 -35.06
N ASP A 64 19.78 -6.93 -35.82
CA ASP A 64 20.33 -8.26 -35.59
C ASP A 64 21.86 -8.16 -35.48
N VAL A 65 22.43 -8.76 -34.44
CA VAL A 65 23.88 -8.78 -34.18
C VAL A 65 24.50 -10.09 -34.66
N GLU A 66 23.71 -11.15 -34.88
CA GLU A 66 24.21 -12.49 -35.19
C GLU A 66 24.39 -12.73 -36.70
N ALA A 67 23.55 -12.14 -37.55
CA ALA A 67 23.65 -12.29 -39.02
C ALA A 67 24.63 -11.32 -39.70
N GLY A 68 25.54 -10.67 -38.95
CA GLY A 68 26.41 -9.61 -39.47
C GLY A 68 25.69 -8.27 -39.73
N GLY A 69 24.47 -8.12 -39.19
CA GLY A 69 23.74 -6.85 -39.18
C GLY A 69 24.37 -5.83 -38.23
N THR A 70 24.09 -4.55 -38.46
CA THR A 70 24.49 -3.47 -37.56
C THR A 70 23.27 -3.08 -36.72
N PRO A 71 23.28 -3.26 -35.38
CA PRO A 71 22.19 -2.77 -34.55
C PRO A 71 22.12 -1.24 -34.61
N SER A 72 20.94 -0.69 -34.41
CA SER A 72 20.67 0.74 -34.50
C SER A 72 19.94 1.25 -33.27
N LEU A 73 20.31 2.47 -32.85
CA LEU A 73 19.64 3.23 -31.79
C LEU A 73 18.73 4.25 -32.47
N HIS A 74 17.44 4.12 -32.23
CA HIS A 74 16.37 4.91 -32.81
C HIS A 74 15.96 6.04 -31.86
N LYS A 75 15.48 7.16 -32.41
CA LYS A 75 14.94 8.30 -31.66
C LYS A 75 13.62 8.77 -32.25
N ALA A 76 12.68 9.09 -31.38
CA ALA A 76 11.53 9.92 -31.71
C ALA A 76 11.30 10.95 -30.60
N TRP A 77 10.61 12.03 -30.93
CA TRP A 77 10.24 13.04 -29.94
C TRP A 77 8.83 13.55 -30.16
N LEU A 78 8.26 14.10 -29.09
CA LEU A 78 6.92 14.67 -29.07
C LEU A 78 6.94 15.97 -28.25
N ASP A 79 6.71 17.10 -28.92
CA ASP A 79 6.53 18.38 -28.23
C ASP A 79 5.15 18.42 -27.57
N VAL A 80 5.14 18.59 -26.25
CA VAL A 80 3.90 18.65 -25.46
C VAL A 80 3.37 20.06 -25.28
N ALA A 81 4.05 21.09 -25.81
CA ALA A 81 3.57 22.47 -25.77
C ALA A 81 2.32 22.70 -26.61
N ALA A 82 2.12 21.92 -27.69
CA ALA A 82 0.99 22.04 -28.63
C ALA A 82 -0.13 20.99 -28.39
N TYR A 83 -0.46 20.71 -27.13
CA TYR A 83 -1.33 19.59 -26.74
C TYR A 83 -2.79 19.68 -27.25
N ASP A 84 -3.29 20.88 -27.58
CA ASP A 84 -4.65 21.11 -28.09
C ASP A 84 -4.83 20.71 -29.57
N THR A 85 -3.74 20.39 -30.29
CA THR A 85 -3.75 19.86 -31.65
C THR A 85 -3.16 18.45 -31.64
N THR A 86 -3.87 17.45 -32.19
CA THR A 86 -3.50 16.02 -32.22
C THR A 86 -1.99 15.76 -32.14
N PRO A 87 -1.41 15.50 -30.95
CA PRO A 87 0.03 15.32 -30.79
C PRO A 87 0.49 14.10 -31.61
N SER A 88 1.59 14.27 -32.35
CA SER A 88 2.18 13.21 -33.17
C SER A 88 3.66 13.08 -32.84
N TRP A 89 4.12 11.84 -32.72
CA TRP A 89 5.54 11.55 -32.62
C TRP A 89 6.25 11.90 -33.92
N THR A 90 7.35 12.62 -33.82
CA THR A 90 8.29 12.86 -34.91
C THR A 90 9.40 11.83 -34.80
N TYR A 91 9.46 10.91 -35.76
CA TYR A 91 10.53 9.92 -35.84
C TYR A 91 11.76 10.52 -36.55
N GLU A 92 12.91 10.48 -35.89
CA GLU A 92 14.16 11.10 -36.36
C GLU A 92 15.09 10.11 -37.08
N GLY A 93 14.69 8.85 -37.20
CA GLY A 93 15.56 7.80 -37.70
C GLY A 93 16.47 7.23 -36.61
N SER A 94 17.59 6.67 -37.05
CA SER A 94 18.47 5.88 -36.19
C SER A 94 19.94 6.12 -36.48
N ILE A 95 20.78 5.87 -35.48
CA ILE A 95 22.23 5.80 -35.62
C ILE A 95 22.73 4.37 -35.47
N ASN A 96 23.81 4.04 -36.16
CA ASN A 96 24.46 2.74 -36.01
C ASN A 96 25.17 2.65 -34.66
N ILE A 97 24.95 1.54 -33.98
CA ILE A 97 25.63 1.17 -32.74
C ILE A 97 26.29 -0.19 -32.97
N THR A 98 27.26 -0.52 -32.14
CA THR A 98 27.96 -1.82 -32.27
C THR A 98 27.25 -2.91 -31.48
N ARG A 99 26.56 -2.53 -30.40
CA ARG A 99 25.91 -3.43 -29.44
C ARG A 99 24.70 -2.74 -28.82
N PHE A 100 23.77 -3.53 -28.28
CA PHE A 100 22.55 -3.08 -27.60
C PHE A 100 22.80 -2.47 -26.21
N MET A 101 23.67 -1.47 -26.15
CA MET A 101 23.99 -0.73 -24.93
C MET A 101 23.83 0.77 -25.16
N HIS A 102 22.84 1.34 -24.48
CA HIS A 102 22.67 2.78 -24.39
C HIS A 102 22.04 3.19 -23.06
N ASP A 103 22.32 4.41 -22.65
CA ASP A 103 21.60 5.10 -21.60
C ASP A 103 21.47 6.58 -21.92
N LEU A 104 20.43 7.22 -21.40
CA LEU A 104 20.18 8.64 -21.64
C LEU A 104 19.59 9.32 -20.41
N ARG A 105 19.90 10.59 -20.24
CA ARG A 105 19.43 11.39 -19.10
C ARG A 105 19.30 12.86 -19.50
N PRO A 106 18.23 13.56 -19.07
CA PRO A 106 18.19 15.02 -19.13
C PRO A 106 19.37 15.63 -18.39
N LEU A 107 19.86 16.78 -18.86
CA LEU A 107 20.90 17.52 -18.15
C LEU A 107 20.25 18.31 -17.01
N GLU A 108 20.62 18.04 -15.77
CA GLU A 108 20.07 18.76 -14.63
C GLU A 108 20.42 20.25 -14.73
N GLY A 109 19.42 21.12 -14.70
CA GLY A 109 19.59 22.57 -14.86
C GLY A 109 19.37 23.08 -16.30
N SER A 110 19.10 22.20 -17.27
CA SER A 110 18.76 22.56 -18.64
C SER A 110 17.36 22.09 -19.03
N ASP A 111 16.63 22.93 -19.76
CA ASP A 111 15.32 22.61 -20.35
C ASP A 111 15.42 22.15 -21.81
N THR A 112 16.62 22.20 -22.41
CA THR A 112 16.83 21.91 -23.83
C THR A 112 17.77 20.74 -24.06
N ASP A 113 18.60 20.42 -23.07
CA ASP A 113 19.73 19.52 -23.29
C ASP A 113 19.57 18.21 -22.54
N TYR A 114 20.04 17.16 -23.18
CA TYR A 114 20.16 15.84 -22.59
C TYR A 114 21.42 15.14 -23.08
N VAL A 115 21.86 14.13 -22.33
CA VAL A 115 23.02 13.32 -22.68
C VAL A 115 22.61 11.91 -23.01
N VAL A 116 23.33 11.33 -23.97
CA VAL A 116 23.16 9.94 -24.42
C VAL A 116 24.54 9.29 -24.42
N ALA A 117 24.67 8.17 -23.72
CA ALA A 117 25.82 7.29 -23.85
C ALA A 117 25.40 6.05 -24.64
N TYR A 118 26.22 5.62 -25.60
CA TYR A 118 26.01 4.38 -26.33
C TYR A 118 27.32 3.76 -26.78
N THR A 119 27.33 2.48 -27.11
CA THR A 119 28.53 1.80 -27.60
C THR A 119 28.71 1.94 -29.11
N SER A 120 29.89 2.39 -29.51
CA SER A 120 30.31 2.54 -30.91
C SER A 120 31.36 1.51 -31.32
N THR A 121 31.85 1.62 -32.57
CA THR A 121 32.80 0.69 -33.18
C THR A 121 34.00 0.45 -32.27
N GLY A 122 34.34 -0.83 -32.04
CA GLY A 122 35.42 -1.22 -31.13
C GLY A 122 35.01 -1.38 -29.67
N ASN A 123 33.70 -1.44 -29.36
CA ASN A 123 33.15 -1.51 -28.00
C ASN A 123 33.58 -0.31 -27.13
N VAL A 124 33.59 0.88 -27.72
CA VAL A 124 33.98 2.11 -27.03
C VAL A 124 32.73 2.96 -26.75
N PRO A 125 32.47 3.38 -25.50
CA PRO A 125 31.37 4.29 -25.20
C PRO A 125 31.61 5.63 -25.89
N ARG A 126 30.56 6.12 -26.55
CA ARG A 126 30.46 7.50 -27.01
C ARG A 126 29.42 8.20 -26.18
N VAL A 127 29.73 9.43 -25.82
CA VAL A 127 28.82 10.30 -25.09
C VAL A 127 28.47 11.47 -26.00
N LEU A 128 27.18 11.73 -26.15
CA LEU A 128 26.63 12.85 -26.90
C LEU A 128 25.89 13.77 -25.94
N ARG A 129 26.11 15.07 -26.04
CA ARG A 129 25.15 16.08 -25.57
C ARG A 129 24.32 16.54 -26.76
N GLN A 130 23.02 16.38 -26.64
CA GLN A 130 22.04 16.84 -27.60
C GLN A 130 21.53 18.19 -27.12
N ASN A 131 21.51 19.19 -28.01
CA ASN A 131 20.96 20.52 -27.76
C ASN A 131 19.87 20.76 -28.81
N GLY A 132 18.73 20.10 -28.66
CA GLY A 132 17.69 20.07 -29.68
C GLY A 132 17.29 18.65 -30.10
N MET A 133 16.41 18.57 -31.09
CA MET A 133 15.57 17.37 -31.29
C MET A 133 15.96 16.53 -32.49
N THR A 134 16.82 17.03 -33.38
CA THR A 134 17.34 16.25 -34.51
C THR A 134 18.57 15.44 -34.09
N TRP A 135 18.89 14.34 -34.77
CA TRP A 135 20.16 13.62 -34.51
C TRP A 135 21.41 14.46 -34.82
N LEU A 136 21.26 15.48 -35.67
CA LEU A 136 22.35 16.35 -36.13
C LEU A 136 22.61 17.55 -35.20
N ASP A 137 21.82 17.72 -34.13
CA ASP A 137 21.98 18.82 -33.18
C ASP A 137 22.87 18.41 -31.98
N VAL A 138 24.18 18.35 -32.24
CA VAL A 138 25.18 17.78 -31.33
C VAL A 138 26.11 18.88 -30.80
N ALA A 139 26.03 19.15 -29.49
CA ALA A 139 26.93 20.08 -28.82
C ALA A 139 28.35 19.51 -28.67
N TRP A 140 28.47 18.20 -28.46
CA TRP A 140 29.74 17.48 -28.51
C TRP A 140 29.52 15.96 -28.64
N ASN A 141 30.52 15.28 -29.19
CA ASN A 141 30.52 13.85 -29.42
C ASN A 141 31.87 13.24 -29.01
N VAL A 142 31.95 12.77 -27.77
CA VAL A 142 33.21 12.36 -27.16
C VAL A 142 33.30 10.84 -27.12
N PRO A 143 34.25 10.22 -27.83
CA PRO A 143 34.61 8.82 -27.60
C PRO A 143 35.44 8.71 -26.33
N LEU A 144 35.09 7.77 -25.44
CA LEU A 144 35.97 7.39 -24.33
C LEU A 144 37.15 6.54 -24.88
N ILE A 145 38.24 6.40 -24.12
CA ILE A 145 39.43 5.66 -24.61
C ILE A 145 39.37 4.17 -24.23
N HIS A 146 38.43 3.79 -23.37
CA HIS A 146 38.36 2.45 -22.80
C HIS A 146 37.32 1.60 -23.51
N ALA A 147 37.73 0.39 -23.91
CA ALA A 147 36.80 -0.64 -24.35
C ALA A 147 35.93 -1.09 -23.16
N VAL A 148 34.65 -1.30 -23.40
CA VAL A 148 33.67 -1.71 -22.39
C VAL A 148 33.12 -3.10 -22.63
N ALA A 149 32.71 -3.74 -21.54
CA ALA A 149 32.04 -5.02 -21.57
C ALA A 149 30.57 -4.84 -21.96
N LEU A 150 29.95 -5.91 -22.46
CA LEU A 150 28.66 -5.89 -23.15
C LEU A 150 27.43 -5.77 -22.24
N ARG A 151 27.58 -5.31 -21.00
CA ARG A 151 26.55 -5.46 -19.95
C ARG A 151 26.08 -4.14 -19.37
N VAL A 152 27.01 -3.34 -18.83
CA VAL A 152 26.66 -2.17 -18.02
C VAL A 152 27.09 -0.85 -18.65
N LEU A 153 26.11 0.06 -18.74
CA LEU A 153 26.29 1.46 -19.12
C LEU A 153 25.20 2.30 -18.44
N ALA A 154 25.60 3.28 -17.66
CA ALA A 154 24.70 4.26 -17.02
C ALA A 154 25.30 5.67 -17.14
N ILE A 155 24.44 6.69 -17.26
CA ILE A 155 24.87 8.09 -17.40
C ILE A 155 24.06 9.04 -16.49
N TRP A 156 24.75 10.06 -16.00
CA TRP A 156 24.16 11.22 -15.33
C TRP A 156 24.84 12.50 -15.81
N GLY A 157 24.15 13.65 -15.79
CA GLY A 157 24.76 14.93 -16.16
C GLY A 157 24.04 16.17 -15.62
N GLU A 158 24.82 17.23 -15.37
CA GLU A 158 24.39 18.54 -14.87
C GLU A 158 24.91 19.65 -15.79
N ASP A 159 24.06 20.63 -16.11
CA ASP A 159 24.40 21.73 -17.00
C ASP A 159 25.42 22.67 -16.36
N GLY A 160 26.40 23.10 -17.16
CA GLY A 160 27.57 23.83 -16.65
C GLY A 160 28.48 23.03 -15.69
N GLY A 161 28.10 21.81 -15.31
CA GLY A 161 28.80 20.96 -14.33
C GLY A 161 29.53 19.77 -14.94
N ALA A 162 29.20 18.57 -14.46
CA ALA A 162 29.83 17.32 -14.87
C ALA A 162 28.84 16.36 -15.53
N VAL A 163 29.33 15.55 -16.46
CA VAL A 163 28.65 14.35 -16.98
C VAL A 163 29.43 13.14 -16.50
N VAL A 164 28.79 12.22 -15.80
CA VAL A 164 29.43 11.02 -15.25
C VAL A 164 28.85 9.78 -15.92
N VAL A 165 29.73 8.94 -16.44
CA VAL A 165 29.36 7.68 -17.11
C VAL A 165 29.94 6.51 -16.34
N ALA A 166 29.10 5.57 -15.95
CA ALA A 166 29.51 4.29 -15.38
C ALA A 166 29.48 3.20 -16.45
N TYR A 167 30.52 2.38 -16.49
CA TYR A 167 30.64 1.25 -17.41
C TYR A 167 31.54 0.17 -16.84
N GLU A 168 31.42 -1.05 -17.38
CA GLU A 168 32.35 -2.14 -17.10
C GLU A 168 33.47 -2.14 -18.15
N ARG A 169 34.75 -2.20 -17.76
CA ARG A 169 35.89 -2.12 -18.68
C ARG A 169 36.34 -3.50 -19.17
N THR A 170 36.66 -3.62 -20.46
CA THR A 170 37.28 -4.84 -21.05
C THR A 170 38.80 -4.79 -20.93
N GLY A 171 39.44 -5.90 -20.52
CA GLY A 171 40.90 -6.08 -20.54
C GLY A 171 41.68 -5.62 -19.30
N GLY A 172 41.03 -5.32 -18.17
CA GLY A 172 41.65 -5.24 -16.84
C GLY A 172 41.50 -6.56 -16.07
N SER A 173 41.86 -6.60 -14.78
CA SER A 173 41.29 -7.61 -13.87
C SER A 173 39.78 -7.61 -14.07
N ALA A 174 39.20 -8.76 -14.44
CA ALA A 174 37.81 -8.85 -14.89
C ALA A 174 36.87 -8.14 -13.90
N ASN A 175 35.77 -7.56 -14.42
CA ASN A 175 34.55 -7.27 -13.65
C ASN A 175 34.58 -6.04 -12.71
N GLN A 176 35.36 -5.00 -13.03
CA GLN A 176 35.38 -3.77 -12.23
C GLN A 176 34.53 -2.67 -12.90
N VAL A 177 33.65 -2.02 -12.13
CA VAL A 177 32.90 -0.85 -12.58
C VAL A 177 33.83 0.35 -12.60
N TRP A 178 33.80 1.14 -13.66
CA TRP A 178 34.53 2.38 -13.79
C TRP A 178 33.57 3.53 -13.97
N CYS A 179 33.93 4.68 -13.41
CA CYS A 179 33.26 5.94 -13.70
C CYS A 179 34.22 6.87 -14.42
N THR A 180 33.73 7.55 -15.47
CA THR A 180 34.42 8.65 -16.14
C THR A 180 33.61 9.93 -16.04
N ARG A 181 34.25 11.01 -15.62
CA ARG A 181 33.69 12.36 -15.56
C ARG A 181 34.13 13.17 -16.77
N LEU A 182 33.18 13.73 -17.52
CA LEU A 182 33.37 14.73 -18.56
C LEU A 182 32.88 16.10 -18.08
N THR A 183 33.41 17.19 -18.65
CA THR A 183 32.89 18.54 -18.40
C THR A 183 31.65 18.78 -19.26
N ALA A 184 30.52 19.17 -18.67
CA ALA A 184 29.25 19.22 -19.38
C ALA A 184 29.22 20.21 -20.55
N SER A 185 29.94 21.34 -20.45
CA SER A 185 29.98 22.39 -21.47
C SER A 185 30.81 22.05 -22.71
N SER A 186 31.84 21.20 -22.56
CA SER A 186 32.82 20.95 -23.63
C SER A 186 33.07 19.48 -23.95
N GLY A 187 32.55 18.57 -23.13
CA GLY A 187 32.90 17.15 -23.15
C GLY A 187 34.38 16.87 -22.79
N ALA A 188 35.17 17.89 -22.43
CA ALA A 188 36.61 17.76 -22.16
C ALA A 188 36.91 17.36 -20.70
N GLY A 189 38.14 16.91 -20.43
CA GLY A 189 38.66 16.70 -19.07
C GLY A 189 38.20 15.40 -18.40
N ALA A 190 38.44 14.26 -19.04
CA ALA A 190 38.09 12.93 -18.55
C ALA A 190 38.91 12.50 -17.31
N ALA A 191 38.39 12.71 -16.10
CA ALA A 191 38.86 11.99 -14.91
C ALA A 191 38.18 10.63 -14.86
N HIS A 192 38.94 9.56 -14.65
CA HIS A 192 38.41 8.20 -14.60
C HIS A 192 38.89 7.50 -13.34
N SER A 193 38.00 6.76 -12.70
CA SER A 193 38.31 5.99 -11.49
C SER A 193 37.63 4.65 -11.53
N GLN A 194 38.29 3.67 -10.94
CA GLN A 194 37.65 2.41 -10.61
C GLN A 194 36.76 2.63 -9.40
N VAL A 195 35.49 2.23 -9.51
CA VAL A 195 34.53 2.26 -8.40
C VAL A 195 34.22 0.83 -7.96
N PHE A 196 33.77 0.64 -6.72
CA PHE A 196 33.60 -0.68 -6.11
C PHE A 196 34.88 -1.55 -6.09
N SER A 197 35.99 -0.98 -5.61
CA SER A 197 37.32 -1.63 -5.64
C SER A 197 37.44 -2.88 -4.78
N THR A 198 36.55 -3.10 -3.81
CA THR A 198 36.55 -4.28 -2.92
C THR A 198 35.48 -5.31 -3.27
N LEU A 199 34.72 -5.14 -4.35
CA LEU A 199 33.83 -6.22 -4.81
C LEU A 199 34.66 -7.39 -5.35
N PRO A 200 34.24 -8.65 -5.09
CA PRO A 200 34.84 -9.82 -5.71
C PRO A 200 34.62 -9.81 -7.23
N ALA A 201 35.18 -10.77 -7.96
CA ALA A 201 34.95 -10.88 -9.40
C ALA A 201 33.45 -11.13 -9.68
N VAL A 202 32.73 -10.14 -10.22
CA VAL A 202 31.27 -10.13 -10.38
C VAL A 202 30.78 -9.81 -11.81
N TYR A 203 29.77 -10.50 -12.32
CA TYR A 203 29.03 -10.12 -13.50
C TYR A 203 28.10 -8.99 -13.11
N LEU A 204 28.28 -7.86 -13.76
CA LEU A 204 27.42 -6.70 -13.63
C LEU A 204 26.25 -6.86 -14.60
N PHE A 205 25.03 -6.62 -14.12
CA PHE A 205 23.82 -6.72 -14.93
C PHE A 205 23.28 -5.35 -15.32
N GLN A 206 23.21 -4.45 -14.34
CA GLN A 206 22.70 -3.11 -14.54
C GLN A 206 23.28 -2.14 -13.52
N ALA A 207 23.18 -0.86 -13.84
CA ALA A 207 23.62 0.24 -13.00
C ALA A 207 22.68 1.43 -13.18
N GLY A 208 22.63 2.29 -12.17
CA GLY A 208 21.92 3.54 -12.25
C GLY A 208 22.47 4.58 -11.30
N PHE A 209 22.32 5.84 -11.68
CA PHE A 209 22.72 6.99 -10.87
C PHE A 209 21.50 7.73 -10.31
N ALA A 210 21.65 8.23 -9.10
CA ALA A 210 20.83 9.30 -8.54
C ALA A 210 21.75 10.41 -8.00
N GLU A 211 21.27 11.65 -7.96
CA GLU A 211 22.04 12.74 -7.35
C GLU A 211 21.99 12.63 -5.82
N TYR A 212 23.13 12.60 -5.14
CA TYR A 212 23.19 12.55 -3.67
C TYR A 212 23.52 13.89 -3.02
N SER A 213 24.27 14.74 -3.69
CA SER A 213 24.57 16.11 -3.25
C SER A 213 25.18 16.89 -4.41
N SER A 214 25.43 18.19 -4.19
CA SER A 214 26.19 19.04 -5.13
C SER A 214 27.58 18.48 -5.49
N THR A 215 28.14 17.56 -4.70
CA THR A 215 29.48 17.01 -4.90
C THR A 215 29.51 15.50 -5.16
N HIS A 216 28.40 14.78 -4.91
CA HIS A 216 28.36 13.31 -5.00
C HIS A 216 27.13 12.82 -5.74
N LEU A 217 27.35 11.77 -6.52
CA LEU A 217 26.35 10.91 -7.11
C LEU A 217 26.29 9.61 -6.34
N ALA A 218 25.23 8.91 -6.62
CA ALA A 218 24.75 7.82 -5.84
C ALA A 218 24.58 6.68 -6.85
N LEU A 219 25.48 5.69 -6.83
CA LEU A 219 25.58 4.65 -7.85
C LEU A 219 25.09 3.31 -7.30
N VAL A 220 23.95 2.82 -7.79
CA VAL A 220 23.48 1.44 -7.53
C VAL A 220 23.90 0.56 -8.69
N VAL A 221 24.43 -0.62 -8.39
CA VAL A 221 24.71 -1.67 -9.37
C VAL A 221 24.12 -3.00 -8.93
N GLU A 222 23.61 -3.76 -9.91
CA GLU A 222 23.26 -5.16 -9.71
C GLU A 222 24.42 -6.04 -10.19
N VAL A 223 24.83 -6.95 -9.32
CA VAL A 223 25.97 -7.85 -9.53
C VAL A 223 25.58 -9.31 -9.28
N THR A 224 26.36 -10.23 -9.82
CA THR A 224 26.33 -11.66 -9.45
C THR A 224 27.75 -12.18 -9.52
N GLU A 225 28.19 -13.01 -8.59
CA GLU A 225 29.59 -13.48 -8.55
C GLU A 225 29.96 -14.40 -9.74
N THR A 226 31.25 -14.47 -10.07
CA THR A 226 31.76 -15.11 -11.32
C THR A 226 32.94 -16.04 -11.13
N ALA A 227 33.59 -15.98 -9.97
CA ALA A 227 34.70 -16.85 -9.65
C ALA A 227 34.46 -17.51 -8.30
N ALA A 228 34.89 -18.77 -8.19
CA ALA A 228 34.95 -19.49 -6.93
C ALA A 228 36.02 -18.84 -6.03
N VAL A 229 35.66 -17.77 -5.33
CA VAL A 229 36.39 -17.36 -4.13
C VAL A 229 36.16 -18.47 -3.10
N SER A 230 37.20 -18.89 -2.39
CA SER A 230 37.06 -19.87 -1.30
C SER A 230 36.00 -19.37 -0.30
N GLY A 231 34.96 -20.17 -0.05
CA GLY A 231 33.82 -19.76 0.79
C GLY A 231 32.76 -18.89 0.09
N SER A 232 32.82 -18.73 -1.24
CA SER A 232 31.82 -17.96 -2.02
C SER A 232 30.74 -18.83 -2.65
N PRO A 233 29.57 -18.22 -2.94
CA PRO A 233 28.44 -18.82 -3.65
C PRO A 233 28.80 -19.63 -4.90
N LEU A 234 29.76 -19.17 -5.70
CA LEU A 234 30.13 -19.83 -6.94
C LEU A 234 31.00 -21.08 -6.72
N ALA A 235 31.72 -21.17 -5.60
CA ALA A 235 32.42 -22.39 -5.19
C ALA A 235 31.43 -23.52 -4.84
N ALA A 236 30.21 -23.16 -4.44
CA ALA A 236 29.07 -24.07 -4.26
C ALA A 236 28.20 -24.23 -5.53
N GLY A 237 28.63 -23.69 -6.68
CA GLY A 237 27.91 -23.80 -7.96
C GLY A 237 26.72 -22.86 -8.12
N LEU A 238 26.55 -21.85 -7.25
CA LEU A 238 25.39 -20.96 -7.23
C LEU A 238 25.78 -19.52 -7.60
N ALA A 239 25.00 -18.91 -8.51
CA ALA A 239 25.16 -17.53 -8.93
C ALA A 239 24.19 -16.63 -8.14
N ILE A 240 24.65 -16.02 -7.03
CA ILE A 240 23.80 -15.20 -6.14
C ILE A 240 23.70 -13.75 -6.63
N PRO A 241 22.48 -13.26 -6.93
CA PRO A 241 22.31 -11.84 -7.20
C PRO A 241 22.54 -11.01 -5.97
N SER A 242 23.23 -9.90 -6.15
CA SER A 242 23.45 -8.93 -5.09
C SER A 242 23.27 -7.52 -5.64
N LEU A 243 22.85 -6.62 -4.76
CA LEU A 243 22.78 -5.20 -5.03
C LEU A 243 23.93 -4.52 -4.31
N ALA A 244 24.71 -3.70 -5.01
CA ALA A 244 25.77 -2.89 -4.41
C ALA A 244 25.54 -1.41 -4.63
N TRP A 245 25.94 -0.59 -3.66
CA TRP A 245 25.68 0.83 -3.61
C TRP A 245 26.85 1.61 -3.03
N GLY A 246 27.15 2.80 -3.57
CA GLY A 246 28.11 3.72 -2.98
C GLY A 246 28.05 5.13 -3.57
N PHE A 247 28.81 6.05 -2.97
CA PHE A 247 28.87 7.45 -3.41
C PHE A 247 30.05 7.71 -4.34
N VAL A 248 29.77 8.29 -5.51
CA VAL A 248 30.74 8.67 -6.54
C VAL A 248 30.91 10.18 -6.54
N ALA A 249 32.11 10.70 -6.32
CA ALA A 249 32.37 12.14 -6.36
C ALA A 249 32.25 12.70 -7.78
N LYS A 250 31.44 13.76 -7.97
CA LYS A 250 31.23 14.46 -9.26
C LYS A 250 32.52 15.06 -9.82
N SER A 251 33.52 15.36 -8.99
CA SER A 251 34.79 16.00 -9.38
C SER A 251 35.86 15.02 -9.85
N THR A 252 35.91 13.82 -9.28
CA THR A 252 36.97 12.83 -9.53
C THR A 252 36.48 11.55 -10.19
N ALA A 253 35.16 11.33 -10.25
CA ALA A 253 34.53 10.05 -10.58
C ALA A 253 34.96 8.89 -9.66
N ALA A 254 35.58 9.17 -8.51
CA ALA A 254 36.02 8.16 -7.54
C ALA A 254 34.92 7.84 -6.53
N MET A 255 34.93 6.61 -6.04
CA MET A 255 34.05 6.14 -4.96
C MET A 255 34.85 5.92 -3.68
N GLY A 256 34.25 6.27 -2.55
CA GLY A 256 34.76 5.90 -1.22
C GLY A 256 34.31 4.48 -0.83
N ASN A 257 33.63 4.38 0.31
CA ASN A 257 33.06 3.13 0.79
C ASN A 257 31.81 2.73 -0.04
N HIS A 258 31.53 1.43 -0.08
CA HIS A 258 30.31 0.88 -0.65
C HIS A 258 29.69 -0.18 0.28
N HIS A 259 28.43 -0.50 0.00
CA HIS A 259 27.65 -1.52 0.67
C HIS A 259 27.11 -2.51 -0.35
N SER A 260 26.92 -3.76 0.07
CA SER A 260 26.32 -4.80 -0.76
C SER A 260 25.33 -5.64 0.03
N TRP A 261 24.29 -6.10 -0.64
CA TRP A 261 23.22 -6.93 -0.10
C TRP A 261 22.95 -8.11 -1.02
N HIS A 262 22.78 -9.29 -0.44
CA HIS A 262 22.63 -10.53 -1.19
C HIS A 262 21.16 -10.93 -1.38
N HIS A 263 20.91 -11.77 -2.39
CA HIS A 263 19.61 -12.26 -2.83
C HIS A 263 18.64 -11.19 -3.35
N LEU A 264 19.15 -10.02 -3.73
CA LEU A 264 18.37 -8.89 -4.24
C LEU A 264 18.65 -8.62 -5.72
N ARG A 265 17.60 -8.32 -6.48
CA ARG A 265 17.65 -7.81 -7.86
C ARG A 265 17.15 -6.38 -7.88
N MET A 266 17.76 -5.54 -8.70
CA MET A 266 17.31 -4.17 -8.93
C MET A 266 16.17 -4.18 -9.95
N LEU A 267 15.00 -3.63 -9.60
CA LEU A 267 13.85 -3.58 -10.50
C LEU A 267 13.58 -2.17 -11.05
N SER A 268 14.23 -1.15 -10.48
CA SER A 268 14.20 0.23 -10.97
C SER A 268 15.58 0.88 -10.92
N LEU A 269 15.79 1.91 -11.75
CA LEU A 269 16.90 2.84 -11.50
C LEU A 269 16.72 3.50 -10.11
N PRO A 270 17.81 3.83 -9.41
CA PRO A 270 17.72 4.57 -8.17
C PRO A 270 17.20 5.98 -8.43
N TRP A 271 16.51 6.53 -7.44
CA TRP A 271 16.10 7.93 -7.48
C TRP A 271 16.42 8.64 -6.16
N ALA A 272 16.72 9.92 -6.29
CA ALA A 272 16.91 10.82 -5.17
C ALA A 272 15.58 11.44 -4.80
N PHE A 273 15.34 11.57 -3.50
CA PHE A 273 14.22 12.31 -2.95
C PHE A 273 14.80 13.51 -2.18
N ALA A 274 14.59 14.73 -2.70
CA ALA A 274 15.36 15.94 -2.31
C ALA A 274 15.10 16.48 -0.90
N ALA A 275 14.20 15.80 -0.21
CA ALA A 275 14.09 15.70 1.22
C ALA A 275 15.41 15.50 1.98
N ALA A 276 16.09 16.60 2.27
CA ALA A 276 17.34 16.55 3.01
C ALA A 276 17.15 15.91 4.40
N ARG A 277 18.24 15.33 4.91
CA ARG A 277 18.41 15.00 6.33
C ARG A 277 18.10 16.20 7.24
N GLU A 278 18.07 15.98 8.55
CA GLU A 278 17.94 17.05 9.56
C GLU A 278 18.98 18.18 9.40
N ASP A 279 20.07 17.95 8.63
CA ASP A 279 21.12 18.93 8.28
C ASP A 279 20.84 19.80 7.04
N GLY A 280 19.81 19.50 6.25
CA GLY A 280 19.41 20.30 5.08
C GLY A 280 20.32 20.18 3.84
N GLN A 281 21.31 19.28 3.79
CA GLN A 281 22.35 19.29 2.76
C GLN A 281 22.35 18.09 1.77
N GLN A 282 21.72 16.96 2.09
CA GLN A 282 21.84 15.71 1.30
C GLN A 282 20.50 14.91 1.15
N PRO A 283 20.02 14.59 -0.08
CA PRO A 283 18.85 13.74 -0.35
C PRO A 283 18.91 12.28 0.12
N ASN A 284 17.73 11.70 0.33
CA ASN A 284 17.53 10.26 0.54
C ASN A 284 17.50 9.50 -0.79
N ILE A 285 18.11 8.32 -0.85
CA ILE A 285 18.11 7.49 -2.05
C ILE A 285 17.22 6.26 -1.87
N TYR A 286 16.44 5.96 -2.90
CA TYR A 286 15.56 4.79 -2.97
C TYR A 286 15.78 3.97 -4.24
N ALA A 287 15.41 2.69 -4.18
CA ALA A 287 15.32 1.79 -5.32
C ALA A 287 14.18 0.78 -5.12
N ILE A 288 13.62 0.24 -6.21
CA ILE A 288 12.74 -0.92 -6.16
C ILE A 288 13.60 -2.17 -6.32
N VAL A 289 13.43 -3.14 -5.42
CA VAL A 289 14.20 -4.39 -5.38
C VAL A 289 13.29 -5.61 -5.27
N GLY A 290 13.70 -6.73 -5.85
CA GLY A 290 13.00 -8.02 -5.74
C GLY A 290 13.91 -9.12 -5.21
N TYR A 291 13.33 -10.18 -4.65
CA TYR A 291 14.06 -11.35 -4.17
C TYR A 291 14.21 -12.42 -5.26
N LYS A 292 15.31 -13.19 -5.26
CA LYS A 292 15.49 -14.33 -6.17
C LYS A 292 16.10 -15.54 -5.45
N ASN A 293 15.44 -16.69 -5.59
CA ASN A 293 15.89 -17.99 -5.08
C ASN A 293 17.13 -18.50 -5.84
N ALA A 294 18.01 -19.22 -5.14
CA ALA A 294 19.16 -19.89 -5.73
C ALA A 294 18.78 -21.30 -6.22
N GLY A 295 18.62 -21.49 -7.53
CA GLY A 295 18.37 -22.80 -8.13
C GLY A 295 18.90 -22.91 -9.56
N ALA A 296 19.53 -24.03 -9.89
CA ALA A 296 20.00 -24.33 -11.24
C ALA A 296 18.87 -24.97 -12.06
N GLY A 297 18.08 -24.15 -12.76
CA GLY A 297 17.32 -24.63 -13.93
C GLY A 297 15.79 -24.70 -13.84
N SER A 298 15.09 -23.71 -13.30
CA SER A 298 13.62 -23.60 -13.48
C SER A 298 13.17 -22.14 -13.52
N GLU A 299 12.11 -21.87 -14.29
CA GLU A 299 11.49 -20.55 -14.48
C GLU A 299 10.95 -20.02 -13.15
N PHE A 300 11.33 -18.79 -12.77
CA PHE A 300 11.09 -18.26 -11.41
C PHE A 300 9.92 -17.30 -11.40
N ILE A 301 9.03 -17.47 -10.43
CA ILE A 301 7.97 -16.53 -10.11
C ILE A 301 8.44 -15.67 -8.92
N GLN A 302 8.79 -14.41 -9.16
CA GLN A 302 8.91 -13.45 -8.05
C GLN A 302 7.51 -13.02 -7.62
N ARG A 303 7.20 -13.19 -6.34
CA ARG A 303 5.92 -12.77 -5.76
C ARG A 303 5.99 -11.41 -5.04
N ASN A 304 7.19 -11.00 -4.59
CA ASN A 304 7.38 -9.89 -3.67
C ASN A 304 8.41 -8.88 -4.18
N VAL A 305 8.04 -7.60 -4.16
CA VAL A 305 8.87 -6.47 -4.62
C VAL A 305 8.84 -5.35 -3.59
N PHE A 306 10.00 -4.83 -3.21
CA PHE A 306 10.13 -3.85 -2.14
C PHE A 306 10.62 -2.50 -2.66
N VAL A 307 10.04 -1.42 -2.16
CA VAL A 307 10.68 -0.09 -2.22
C VAL A 307 11.63 -0.01 -1.04
N VAL A 308 12.93 0.15 -1.30
CA VAL A 308 13.94 0.22 -0.26
C VAL A 308 14.64 1.57 -0.21
N HIS A 309 15.03 1.96 1.00
CA HIS A 309 15.86 3.13 1.29
C HIS A 309 17.33 2.69 1.48
N LEU A 310 18.26 3.45 0.88
CA LEU A 310 19.67 3.07 0.72
C LEU A 310 20.69 3.98 1.48
N ASP A 311 20.24 4.86 2.40
CA ASP A 311 21.11 5.92 2.95
C ASP A 311 22.08 5.47 4.08
N ALA A 312 23.39 5.50 3.77
CA ALA A 312 24.56 5.03 4.54
C ALA A 312 24.95 5.77 5.85
N GLN A 313 24.49 7.00 6.11
CA GLN A 313 25.15 7.84 7.14
C GLN A 313 24.29 8.12 8.40
N ARG A 314 23.05 7.62 8.49
CA ARG A 314 22.27 7.59 9.74
C ARG A 314 22.83 6.63 10.80
N TRP A 315 23.93 5.95 10.49
CA TRP A 315 24.32 4.69 11.12
C TRP A 315 25.56 4.78 12.01
N GLY A 316 26.09 5.98 12.26
CA GLY A 316 27.05 6.25 13.34
C GLY A 316 28.38 5.48 13.30
N ASN A 317 28.61 4.63 12.31
CA ASN A 317 29.75 3.73 12.25
C ASN A 317 30.32 3.75 10.83
N SER A 318 31.52 4.30 10.66
CA SER A 318 32.20 4.44 9.37
C SER A 318 32.73 3.11 8.80
N SER A 319 32.43 1.98 9.45
CA SER A 319 33.07 0.69 9.19
C SER A 319 32.11 -0.51 9.04
N GLY A 320 30.79 -0.33 9.13
CA GLY A 320 29.81 -1.42 9.01
C GLY A 320 29.11 -1.47 7.64
N THR A 321 28.84 -2.68 7.12
CA THR A 321 27.88 -2.90 6.02
C THR A 321 26.50 -2.53 6.52
N VAL A 322 25.73 -1.78 5.73
CA VAL A 322 24.43 -1.33 6.23
C VAL A 322 23.28 -1.70 5.34
N ARG A 323 22.17 -2.13 5.96
CA ARG A 323 21.03 -2.80 5.34
C ARG A 323 20.11 -1.86 4.58
N ALA A 324 19.69 -2.27 3.37
CA ALA A 324 18.58 -1.63 2.67
C ALA A 324 17.29 -1.79 3.48
N ARG A 325 16.58 -0.68 3.75
CA ARG A 325 15.37 -0.72 4.59
C ARG A 325 14.11 -0.79 3.74
N PRO A 326 13.22 -1.78 3.94
CA PRO A 326 11.94 -1.80 3.24
C PRO A 326 11.07 -0.65 3.73
N CYS A 327 10.58 0.16 2.80
CA CYS A 327 9.66 1.27 3.05
C CYS A 327 8.23 0.90 2.65
N SER A 328 8.08 -0.02 1.70
CA SER A 328 6.82 -0.54 1.21
C SER A 328 7.07 -1.84 0.44
N ASN A 329 6.08 -2.73 0.35
CA ASN A 329 6.11 -3.93 -0.50
C ASN A 329 4.93 -3.89 -1.50
N LEU A 330 5.19 -4.39 -2.69
CA LEU A 330 4.31 -4.44 -3.85
C LEU A 330 4.04 -5.93 -4.14
N THR A 331 2.84 -6.38 -3.78
CA THR A 331 2.38 -7.75 -4.00
C THR A 331 1.21 -7.73 -4.97
N LEU A 332 1.50 -7.76 -6.28
CA LEU A 332 0.51 -7.93 -7.34
C LEU A 332 1.15 -8.64 -8.55
N GLY A 333 0.92 -9.96 -8.68
CA GLY A 333 1.31 -10.73 -9.87
C GLY A 333 2.73 -11.28 -9.86
N ASP A 334 2.97 -12.22 -10.78
CA ASP A 334 4.31 -12.75 -11.06
C ASP A 334 5.14 -11.64 -11.71
N PHE A 335 6.11 -11.09 -10.97
CA PHE A 335 7.04 -10.12 -11.52
C PHE A 335 8.17 -10.87 -12.26
N ASP A 336 8.29 -10.63 -13.57
CA ASP A 336 9.35 -11.26 -14.38
C ASP A 336 10.68 -10.54 -14.17
N CYS A 337 11.63 -11.22 -13.51
CA CYS A 337 12.98 -10.71 -13.25
C CYS A 337 14.08 -11.54 -13.92
N ARG A 338 13.73 -12.30 -14.96
CA ARG A 338 14.69 -13.20 -15.60
C ARG A 338 15.99 -12.47 -15.95
N VAL A 339 17.10 -13.20 -15.84
CA VAL A 339 18.43 -12.71 -16.18
C VAL A 339 18.36 -12.09 -17.57
N SER A 340 18.88 -10.86 -17.72
CA SER A 340 18.92 -10.14 -18.99
C SER A 340 19.29 -11.09 -20.15
N GLY A 341 18.33 -11.43 -21.01
CA GLY A 341 18.54 -12.35 -22.14
C GLY A 341 17.54 -13.50 -22.32
N ASN A 342 16.70 -13.86 -21.34
CA ASN A 342 15.67 -14.89 -21.54
C ASN A 342 14.33 -14.27 -21.96
N SER A 343 13.73 -14.74 -23.06
CA SER A 343 12.35 -14.41 -23.43
C SER A 343 11.34 -15.23 -22.61
N PRO A 344 10.05 -14.82 -22.62
CA PRO A 344 8.97 -15.54 -21.94
C PRO A 344 8.72 -16.99 -22.31
N ASP A 345 9.39 -17.51 -23.35
CA ASP A 345 9.05 -18.78 -23.95
C ASP A 345 10.00 -19.92 -23.51
N GLY A 346 10.67 -19.78 -22.37
CA GLY A 346 11.37 -20.86 -21.66
C GLY A 346 12.59 -21.49 -22.36
N GLY A 347 12.97 -21.04 -23.55
CA GLY A 347 14.13 -21.55 -24.28
C GLY A 347 15.42 -20.77 -23.99
N LEU A 348 16.49 -21.47 -23.63
CA LEU A 348 17.84 -20.99 -23.95
C LEU A 348 17.94 -20.96 -25.48
N VAL A 349 17.95 -19.78 -26.10
CA VAL A 349 18.33 -19.68 -27.51
C VAL A 349 19.83 -20.00 -27.58
N PRO A 350 20.24 -21.15 -28.13
CA PRO A 350 21.64 -21.51 -28.16
C PRO A 350 22.37 -20.50 -29.05
N SER A 351 23.43 -19.89 -28.53
CA SER A 351 24.33 -18.92 -29.21
C SER A 351 24.01 -17.42 -29.10
N PHE A 352 22.90 -17.02 -28.45
CA PHE A 352 22.63 -15.60 -28.16
C PHE A 352 23.43 -15.08 -26.96
N SER A 353 24.58 -14.47 -27.24
CA SER A 353 25.34 -13.70 -26.25
C SER A 353 24.78 -12.28 -26.08
N ILE A 354 23.88 -12.11 -25.10
CA ILE A 354 23.52 -10.86 -24.40
C ILE A 354 22.99 -9.72 -25.31
N GLY A 355 21.68 -9.42 -25.24
CA GLY A 355 21.15 -8.27 -25.98
C GLY A 355 19.69 -7.88 -25.85
N ARG A 356 18.94 -8.33 -24.84
CA ARG A 356 17.59 -7.79 -24.54
C ARG A 356 17.52 -7.39 -23.07
N ARG A 357 17.47 -6.07 -22.81
CA ARG A 357 17.31 -5.51 -21.47
C ARG A 357 15.82 -5.48 -21.13
N VAL A 358 15.33 -6.55 -20.51
CA VAL A 358 14.00 -6.58 -19.90
C VAL A 358 14.19 -6.32 -18.41
N ASN A 359 14.31 -5.05 -18.04
CA ASN A 359 14.02 -4.48 -16.71
C ASN A 359 14.50 -3.03 -16.70
N HIS A 360 13.81 -2.21 -17.46
CA HIS A 360 13.66 -0.83 -17.08
C HIS A 360 12.15 -0.65 -16.89
N VAL A 361 11.69 -0.58 -15.63
CA VAL A 361 10.78 0.54 -15.35
C VAL A 361 11.60 1.73 -15.82
N SER A 362 11.26 2.21 -17.02
CA SER A 362 11.87 3.38 -17.66
C SER A 362 12.08 4.42 -16.58
N ALA A 363 13.26 5.06 -16.60
CA ALA A 363 13.69 6.08 -15.64
C ALA A 363 12.52 6.58 -14.82
N VAL A 364 12.49 6.28 -13.52
CA VAL A 364 11.52 6.88 -12.62
C VAL A 364 11.71 8.38 -12.79
N SER A 365 10.89 8.96 -13.68
CA SER A 365 10.53 10.36 -13.66
C SER A 365 10.18 10.59 -12.19
N PRO A 366 10.79 11.61 -11.52
CA PRO A 366 10.40 11.94 -10.15
C PRO A 366 8.89 11.91 -10.12
N GLY A 367 8.36 11.01 -9.28
CA GLY A 367 7.01 10.48 -9.41
C GLY A 367 6.06 11.61 -9.73
N ALA A 368 5.41 11.55 -10.89
CA ALA A 368 4.45 12.57 -11.22
C ALA A 368 3.36 12.56 -10.15
N ALA A 369 2.96 13.75 -9.73
CA ALA A 369 1.84 14.00 -8.84
C ALA A 369 0.53 13.60 -9.54
N GLU A 370 0.24 12.29 -9.52
CA GLU A 370 -1.06 11.66 -9.85
C GLU A 370 -1.35 11.20 -11.29
N GLY A 371 -2.04 10.04 -11.37
CA GLY A 371 -2.63 9.47 -12.58
C GLY A 371 -3.14 8.03 -12.45
N LEU A 372 -3.93 7.60 -13.45
CA LEU A 372 -5.15 6.77 -13.40
C LEU A 372 -4.93 5.31 -12.95
N THR A 373 -5.02 5.11 -11.65
CA THR A 373 -5.86 4.04 -11.12
C THR A 373 -6.85 4.69 -10.19
N LEU A 374 -8.11 4.39 -10.42
CA LEU A 374 -9.27 4.91 -9.71
C LEU A 374 -8.97 4.92 -8.19
N LYS A 375 -8.92 6.14 -7.63
CA LYS A 375 -8.35 6.48 -6.32
C LYS A 375 -9.12 5.80 -5.17
N THR A 376 -8.60 4.68 -4.69
CA THR A 376 -8.18 4.61 -3.28
C THR A 376 -6.72 4.73 -3.46
N ARG A 377 -6.21 5.76 -2.86
CA ARG A 377 -4.79 5.79 -2.68
C ARG A 377 -4.56 4.90 -1.50
N THR A 378 -4.13 3.66 -1.64
CA THR A 378 -3.07 3.30 -0.69
C THR A 378 -1.82 3.92 -1.24
N ALA A 379 -1.73 5.24 -1.09
CA ALA A 379 -0.43 5.82 -1.07
C ALA A 379 0.14 5.37 0.27
N SER A 380 1.18 4.53 0.24
CA SER A 380 2.26 4.74 1.20
C SER A 380 2.78 6.14 0.91
N LEU A 381 2.09 7.15 1.47
CA LEU A 381 2.58 8.49 1.53
C LEU A 381 3.68 8.40 2.58
N LEU A 382 4.92 8.37 2.12
CA LEU A 382 5.97 8.92 2.96
C LEU A 382 5.56 10.39 3.16
N ALA A 383 4.93 10.67 4.30
CA ALA A 383 4.54 12.01 4.67
C ALA A 383 5.81 12.69 5.17
N PHE A 384 6.23 13.69 4.40
CA PHE A 384 7.32 14.54 4.80
C PHE A 384 6.78 15.82 5.42
N ALA A 385 7.22 16.17 6.63
CA ALA A 385 6.56 17.16 7.49
C ALA A 385 6.52 18.61 6.96
N ARG A 386 7.24 18.95 5.88
CA ARG A 386 7.26 20.29 5.30
C ARG A 386 7.75 20.20 3.85
N LEU A 387 7.02 20.79 2.90
CA LEU A 387 7.40 20.92 1.49
C LEU A 387 7.05 22.35 1.07
N MET A 388 8.05 23.22 0.88
CA MET A 388 7.83 24.56 0.33
C MET A 388 8.36 24.59 -1.10
N ALA A 389 7.52 25.03 -2.04
CA ALA A 389 7.87 25.21 -3.45
C ALA A 389 7.80 26.69 -3.81
N ILE A 390 8.87 27.24 -4.38
CA ILE A 390 8.81 28.41 -5.25
C ILE A 390 9.70 28.11 -6.46
N SER A 391 9.15 28.17 -7.66
CA SER A 391 9.95 28.22 -8.89
C SER A 391 10.41 29.66 -9.13
N SER A 392 11.71 29.85 -9.30
CA SER A 392 12.25 30.99 -10.02
C SER A 392 13.36 30.51 -10.95
N SER A 393 13.58 31.25 -12.04
CA SER A 393 14.69 31.01 -12.98
C SER A 393 16.03 30.96 -12.23
N GLY A 394 16.74 29.84 -12.29
CA GLY A 394 18.10 29.70 -11.73
C GLY A 394 18.27 28.71 -10.57
N GLN A 395 17.40 27.72 -10.39
CA GLN A 395 17.60 26.57 -9.50
C GLN A 395 17.42 25.25 -10.27
N PRO A 396 18.10 24.14 -9.88
CA PRO A 396 18.01 22.85 -10.57
C PRO A 396 16.57 22.32 -10.63
N PRO A 397 16.25 21.47 -11.63
CA PRO A 397 14.88 21.07 -11.95
C PRO A 397 14.14 20.53 -10.73
N LEU A 398 13.04 21.19 -10.35
CA LEU A 398 12.06 20.83 -9.31
C LEU A 398 12.54 19.78 -8.27
N GLN A 399 13.47 20.20 -7.41
CA GLN A 399 13.91 19.40 -6.27
C GLN A 399 13.22 19.88 -4.97
N PRO A 400 12.51 19.03 -4.22
CA PRO A 400 11.96 19.40 -2.90
C PRO A 400 13.05 19.88 -1.92
N VAL A 401 12.94 21.11 -1.39
CA VAL A 401 14.02 21.75 -0.59
C VAL A 401 14.16 21.16 0.83
N HIS A 402 13.15 20.48 1.34
CA HIS A 402 13.19 19.78 2.63
C HIS A 402 12.10 18.72 2.62
N ALA A 403 12.35 17.60 3.31
CA ALA A 403 11.32 16.63 3.62
C ALA A 403 11.83 15.65 4.70
N THR A 404 11.21 15.66 5.86
CA THR A 404 11.51 14.76 6.97
C THR A 404 10.42 13.70 7.05
N THR A 405 10.74 12.42 6.87
CA THR A 405 9.75 11.34 6.91
C THR A 405 9.24 11.18 8.34
N LYS A 406 8.14 11.86 8.65
CA LYS A 406 7.54 11.86 9.98
C LYS A 406 6.72 10.58 10.21
N ALA A 407 6.18 10.02 9.12
CA ALA A 407 5.47 8.75 9.12
C ALA A 407 5.46 8.18 7.69
N VAL A 408 5.46 6.85 7.55
CA VAL A 408 4.80 6.21 6.40
C VAL A 408 3.34 6.21 6.78
N ARG A 409 2.61 7.21 6.28
CA ARG A 409 1.18 7.31 6.49
C ARG A 409 0.56 6.68 5.26
N TYR A 410 -0.09 5.53 5.47
CA TYR A 410 -1.04 5.02 4.49
C TYR A 410 -2.21 6.00 4.48
N HIS A 411 -2.10 7.01 3.63
CA HIS A 411 -3.24 7.85 3.34
C HIS A 411 -3.99 7.14 2.24
N ILE A 412 -5.03 6.40 2.61
CA ILE A 412 -6.22 6.44 1.76
C ILE A 412 -6.87 7.79 1.94
N GLU A 413 -6.31 8.72 1.16
CA GLU A 413 -7.05 9.85 0.68
C GLU A 413 -8.24 9.26 -0.06
N GLU A 414 -9.33 9.24 0.66
CA GLU A 414 -10.61 9.29 0.03
C GLU A 414 -10.65 10.64 -0.70
N PRO A 415 -10.71 10.65 -2.04
CA PRO A 415 -10.47 11.85 -2.87
C PRO A 415 -11.50 12.97 -2.69
N TRP A 416 -12.40 12.81 -1.73
CA TRP A 416 -13.54 13.67 -1.44
C TRP A 416 -13.46 14.31 -0.05
N VAL A 417 -12.42 13.99 0.75
CA VAL A 417 -12.19 14.58 2.09
C VAL A 417 -11.26 15.80 1.99
N VAL A 418 -10.27 15.77 1.09
CA VAL A 418 -9.24 16.82 1.00
C VAL A 418 -9.41 17.60 -0.30
N ARG A 419 -9.93 18.83 -0.22
CA ARG A 419 -9.85 19.81 -1.29
C ARG A 419 -8.50 20.53 -1.20
N ARG A 420 -7.57 20.22 -2.09
CA ARG A 420 -6.22 20.82 -2.11
C ARG A 420 -6.15 22.11 -2.94
N ASP A 421 -7.15 22.35 -3.79
CA ASP A 421 -7.31 23.55 -4.64
C ASP A 421 -8.82 23.78 -4.91
N GLU A 422 -9.26 25.03 -5.01
CA GLU A 422 -10.63 25.44 -5.38
C GLU A 422 -11.06 24.91 -6.77
N SER A 423 -10.11 24.53 -7.62
CA SER A 423 -10.38 23.91 -8.92
C SER A 423 -10.72 22.41 -8.87
N GLU A 424 -10.57 21.76 -7.71
CA GLU A 424 -10.97 20.37 -7.53
C GLU A 424 -12.51 20.26 -7.45
N PRO A 425 -13.11 19.28 -8.16
CA PRO A 425 -14.54 19.04 -8.02
C PRO A 425 -14.81 18.75 -6.55
N GLY A 426 -15.82 19.42 -5.99
CA GLY A 426 -16.29 19.08 -4.65
C GLY A 426 -16.68 17.62 -4.55
N ALA A 427 -16.77 17.10 -3.32
CA ALA A 427 -17.46 15.83 -3.06
C ALA A 427 -18.77 15.79 -3.87
N LEU A 428 -19.00 14.72 -4.63
CA LEU A 428 -20.28 14.58 -5.30
C LEU A 428 -21.36 14.60 -4.22
N ALA A 429 -22.35 15.49 -4.37
CA ALA A 429 -23.50 15.62 -3.47
C ALA A 429 -24.51 14.45 -3.63
N ALA A 430 -24.00 13.29 -4.04
CA ALA A 430 -24.74 12.05 -4.24
C ALA A 430 -23.84 10.85 -3.90
N PRO A 431 -24.40 9.73 -3.42
CA PRO A 431 -23.66 8.50 -3.15
C PRO A 431 -23.01 8.03 -4.44
N TYR A 432 -21.74 7.65 -4.36
CA TYR A 432 -20.97 7.26 -5.54
C TYR A 432 -20.19 5.98 -5.23
N HIS A 433 -20.05 5.13 -6.25
CA HIS A 433 -19.08 4.05 -6.21
C HIS A 433 -17.68 4.69 -6.19
N GLY A 434 -17.01 4.59 -5.03
CA GLY A 434 -15.65 5.08 -4.88
C GLY A 434 -14.74 4.44 -5.92
N LEU A 435 -13.94 5.28 -6.59
CA LEU A 435 -12.96 4.86 -7.59
C LEU A 435 -11.97 3.86 -6.97
N SER A 436 -11.76 3.93 -5.67
CA SER A 436 -11.66 2.68 -4.96
C SER A 436 -12.35 2.73 -3.61
N PRO A 437 -13.00 1.64 -3.26
CA PRO A 437 -13.66 1.49 -1.98
C PRO A 437 -12.80 0.76 -0.95
N PHE A 438 -11.55 0.39 -1.24
CA PHE A 438 -10.75 -0.42 -0.31
C PHE A 438 -10.56 0.29 1.05
N PRO A 439 -11.00 -0.31 2.18
CA PRO A 439 -10.62 0.11 3.50
C PRO A 439 -9.18 -0.34 3.74
N VAL A 440 -8.22 0.31 3.08
CA VAL A 440 -6.83 -0.11 3.25
C VAL A 440 -6.37 0.27 4.64
N GLY A 441 -5.63 -0.62 5.30
CA GLY A 441 -5.34 -0.46 6.71
C GLY A 441 -6.53 -0.73 7.63
N GLN A 442 -7.60 -1.41 7.16
CA GLN A 442 -8.53 -2.07 8.07
C GLN A 442 -7.72 -2.93 9.05
N VAL A 443 -8.06 -2.80 10.33
CA VAL A 443 -7.39 -3.51 11.41
C VAL A 443 -8.36 -4.51 12.01
N VAL A 444 -7.87 -5.71 12.29
CA VAL A 444 -8.60 -6.74 13.04
C VAL A 444 -7.72 -7.26 14.16
N GLU A 445 -8.31 -7.49 15.33
CA GLU A 445 -7.61 -8.18 16.40
C GLU A 445 -7.29 -9.62 15.99
N ALA A 446 -6.08 -10.06 16.31
CA ALA A 446 -5.53 -11.31 15.84
C ALA A 446 -4.53 -11.85 16.88
N GLY A 447 -4.84 -12.98 17.51
CA GLY A 447 -4.04 -13.50 18.62
C GLY A 447 -3.90 -12.47 19.76
N ALA A 448 -2.68 -12.06 20.09
CA ALA A 448 -2.40 -11.05 21.13
C ALA A 448 -2.09 -9.64 20.58
N GLY A 449 -2.33 -9.40 19.29
CA GLY A 449 -2.00 -8.17 18.57
C GLY A 449 -3.04 -7.79 17.53
N GLY A 450 -2.64 -6.97 16.56
CA GLY A 450 -3.53 -6.49 15.50
C GLY A 450 -2.98 -6.77 14.11
N LEU A 451 -3.79 -7.39 13.23
CA LEU A 451 -3.47 -7.49 11.82
C LEU A 451 -4.01 -6.28 11.07
N VAL A 452 -3.14 -5.62 10.32
CA VAL A 452 -3.45 -4.51 9.43
C VAL A 452 -3.45 -5.02 7.99
N GLY A 453 -4.57 -4.88 7.29
CA GLY A 453 -4.69 -5.24 5.88
C GLY A 453 -3.99 -4.26 4.95
N GLY A 454 -4.07 -4.51 3.64
CA GLY A 454 -3.51 -3.63 2.61
C GLY A 454 -2.42 -4.25 1.77
N GLY A 455 -1.62 -3.38 1.13
CA GLY A 455 -0.59 -3.76 0.16
C GLY A 455 0.45 -4.73 0.70
N THR A 456 0.73 -4.68 2.01
CA THR A 456 1.51 -5.71 2.70
C THR A 456 0.88 -5.90 4.06
N PRO A 457 0.15 -7.01 4.27
CA PRO A 457 -0.45 -7.27 5.56
C PRO A 457 0.62 -7.26 6.63
N ALA A 458 0.36 -6.50 7.69
CA ALA A 458 1.34 -6.23 8.72
C ALA A 458 0.75 -6.54 10.09
N TYR A 459 1.57 -7.07 10.97
CA TYR A 459 1.18 -7.48 12.31
C TYR A 459 1.73 -6.49 13.33
N PHE A 460 0.85 -5.95 14.18
CA PHE A 460 1.21 -5.08 15.28
C PHE A 460 1.38 -5.89 16.56
N ASP A 461 2.61 -5.99 17.05
CA ASP A 461 2.98 -6.74 18.27
C ASP A 461 2.80 -5.91 19.56
N GLY A 462 2.08 -4.79 19.51
CA GLY A 462 1.91 -3.88 20.64
C GLY A 462 3.02 -2.83 20.80
N ARG A 463 4.16 -2.94 20.10
CA ARG A 463 5.18 -1.88 20.02
C ARG A 463 5.59 -1.54 18.60
N ARG A 464 5.52 -2.51 17.68
CA ARG A 464 6.10 -2.48 16.34
C ARG A 464 5.09 -3.04 15.34
N LEU A 465 5.12 -2.47 14.13
CA LEU A 465 4.41 -3.01 12.98
C LEU A 465 5.43 -3.81 12.16
N LEU A 466 5.21 -5.11 12.03
CA LEU A 466 6.08 -6.08 11.35
C LEU A 466 5.35 -6.62 10.13
N GLU A 467 6.06 -7.08 9.10
CA GLU A 467 5.40 -7.86 8.04
C GLU A 467 4.73 -9.12 8.62
N ASN A 468 3.54 -9.48 8.14
CA ASN A 468 2.92 -10.76 8.50
C ASN A 468 3.52 -11.89 7.64
N GLY A 469 3.99 -12.96 8.29
CA GLY A 469 4.75 -14.03 7.65
C GLY A 469 6.20 -13.62 7.31
N TYR A 470 6.90 -14.51 6.61
CA TYR A 470 8.23 -14.24 6.08
C TYR A 470 8.17 -14.11 4.56
N CYS A 471 8.92 -13.14 4.03
CA CYS A 471 9.00 -12.87 2.60
C CYS A 471 9.59 -14.06 1.80
N TRP A 472 10.42 -14.87 2.46
CA TRP A 472 10.96 -16.13 1.96
C TRP A 472 11.32 -17.07 3.12
N TYR A 473 11.46 -18.36 2.83
CA TYR A 473 11.97 -19.38 3.74
C TYR A 473 13.50 -19.52 3.59
N PRO A 474 14.23 -20.04 4.59
CA PRO A 474 15.67 -20.23 4.47
C PRO A 474 16.01 -21.26 3.40
N GLU A 475 17.09 -21.01 2.67
CA GLU A 475 17.64 -21.94 1.70
C GLU A 475 18.84 -22.64 2.33
N SER A 476 18.83 -23.97 2.39
CA SER A 476 19.96 -24.79 2.86
C SER A 476 20.88 -25.12 1.69
N PHE A 477 22.17 -24.79 1.78
CA PHE A 477 23.10 -24.88 0.64
C PHE A 477 24.03 -26.08 0.70
N THR A 478 24.75 -26.25 1.82
CA THR A 478 25.79 -27.26 1.93
C THR A 478 25.82 -27.88 3.33
N ALA A 479 26.14 -29.17 3.36
CA ALA A 479 26.53 -29.92 4.54
C ALA A 479 27.90 -30.54 4.26
N THR A 480 28.94 -30.14 4.98
CA THR A 480 30.32 -30.59 4.73
C THR A 480 30.98 -31.10 6.01
N ARG A 481 31.72 -32.21 5.90
CA ARG A 481 32.52 -32.76 7.00
C ARG A 481 33.57 -31.75 7.50
N LEU A 482 33.59 -31.50 8.80
CA LEU A 482 34.61 -30.72 9.52
C LEU A 482 35.72 -31.59 10.11
N GLY A 483 35.44 -32.87 10.38
CA GLY A 483 36.37 -33.82 10.97
C GLY A 483 35.64 -34.99 11.62
N GLU A 484 36.33 -35.67 12.54
CA GLU A 484 35.75 -36.66 13.44
C GLU A 484 34.77 -35.98 14.41
N GLY A 485 33.66 -36.64 14.73
CA GLY A 485 32.63 -36.09 15.61
C GLY A 485 31.61 -37.12 16.07
N GLU A 486 30.56 -36.65 16.75
CA GLU A 486 29.58 -37.48 17.47
C GLU A 486 28.42 -37.98 16.58
N LEU A 487 28.40 -37.62 15.29
CA LEU A 487 27.38 -38.11 14.36
C LEU A 487 27.68 -39.55 13.95
N GLU A 488 26.86 -40.50 14.37
CA GLU A 488 27.02 -41.93 14.01
C GLU A 488 26.85 -42.18 12.50
N GLN A 489 27.33 -43.32 12.00
CA GLN A 489 27.20 -43.72 10.60
C GLN A 489 25.73 -43.76 10.13
N GLY A 490 25.47 -43.20 8.94
CA GLY A 490 24.16 -43.25 8.28
C GLY A 490 23.67 -41.93 7.71
N THR A 491 22.61 -42.02 6.92
CA THR A 491 22.02 -40.88 6.21
C THR A 491 21.07 -40.09 7.11
N ARG A 492 21.20 -38.77 7.12
CA ARG A 492 20.35 -37.84 7.86
C ARG A 492 19.85 -36.72 6.95
N LEU A 493 18.71 -36.13 7.30
CA LEU A 493 18.17 -34.96 6.64
C LEU A 493 18.29 -33.73 7.54
N TYR A 494 18.64 -32.59 6.96
CA TYR A 494 18.69 -31.29 7.62
C TYR A 494 17.67 -30.33 7.00
N VAL A 495 17.02 -29.51 7.83
CA VAL A 495 16.21 -28.37 7.40
C VAL A 495 16.44 -27.17 8.29
N ALA A 496 16.22 -25.97 7.74
CA ALA A 496 16.30 -24.72 8.47
C ALA A 496 14.94 -24.00 8.52
N THR A 497 14.71 -23.20 9.56
CA THR A 497 13.57 -22.27 9.69
C THR A 497 14.04 -20.91 10.21
N TYR A 498 13.40 -19.82 9.79
CA TYR A 498 13.52 -18.54 10.48
C TYR A 498 12.54 -18.50 11.65
N GLU A 499 13.02 -18.07 12.81
CA GLU A 499 12.22 -17.89 14.02
C GLU A 499 12.41 -16.48 14.59
N HIS A 500 11.32 -15.87 15.06
CA HIS A 500 11.36 -14.59 15.77
C HIS A 500 10.24 -14.54 16.80
N ARG A 501 10.60 -14.25 18.05
CA ARG A 501 9.64 -14.01 19.12
C ARG A 501 9.31 -12.53 19.20
N ASP A 502 8.03 -12.19 19.08
CA ASP A 502 7.59 -10.80 19.17
C ASP A 502 7.48 -10.30 20.63
N ASP A 503 7.15 -9.01 20.80
CA ASP A 503 7.07 -8.38 22.12
C ASP A 503 5.88 -8.87 22.97
N LYS A 504 4.92 -9.60 22.38
CA LYS A 504 3.85 -10.32 23.10
C LYS A 504 4.23 -11.75 23.43
N GLY A 505 5.41 -12.19 23.00
CA GLY A 505 5.89 -13.55 23.22
C GLY A 505 5.29 -14.57 22.25
N GLN A 506 4.74 -14.16 21.11
CA GLN A 506 4.29 -15.08 20.08
C GLN A 506 5.47 -15.47 19.19
N LEU A 507 5.58 -16.76 18.88
CA LEU A 507 6.62 -17.29 18.00
C LEU A 507 6.17 -17.18 16.54
N HIS A 508 6.87 -16.38 15.74
CA HIS A 508 6.72 -16.34 14.29
C HIS A 508 7.73 -17.30 13.69
N ARG A 509 7.27 -18.23 12.85
CA ARG A 509 8.11 -19.22 12.17
C ARG A 509 7.90 -19.14 10.66
N SER A 510 8.96 -19.33 9.87
CA SER A 510 8.84 -19.47 8.41
C SER A 510 8.44 -20.90 8.01
N ALA A 511 8.09 -21.09 6.73
CA ALA A 511 8.15 -22.43 6.16
C ALA A 511 9.58 -23.03 6.29
N PRO A 512 9.72 -24.35 6.47
CA PRO A 512 11.02 -25.00 6.46
C PRO A 512 11.70 -24.95 5.09
N SER A 513 13.03 -24.99 5.09
CA SER A 513 13.83 -25.19 3.88
C SER A 513 13.51 -26.54 3.21
N LEU A 514 13.97 -26.72 1.97
CA LEU A 514 13.99 -28.06 1.39
C LEU A 514 14.95 -28.96 2.18
N PRO A 515 14.64 -30.26 2.39
CA PRO A 515 15.52 -31.18 3.06
C PRO A 515 16.87 -31.33 2.35
N LEU A 516 17.94 -31.14 3.11
CA LEU A 516 19.31 -31.39 2.68
C LEU A 516 19.77 -32.75 3.21
N GLU A 517 20.11 -33.67 2.32
CA GLU A 517 20.60 -35.00 2.68
C GLU A 517 22.11 -34.97 2.93
N TYR A 518 22.55 -35.64 4.00
CA TYR A 518 23.96 -35.86 4.31
C TYR A 518 24.18 -37.29 4.80
N ASP A 519 25.17 -37.98 4.23
CA ASP A 519 25.53 -39.35 4.59
C ASP A 519 26.84 -39.39 5.36
N VAL A 520 26.79 -39.82 6.62
CA VAL A 520 27.98 -40.07 7.43
C VAL A 520 28.54 -41.42 7.02
N ALA A 521 29.63 -41.42 6.24
CA ALA A 521 30.24 -42.64 5.74
C ALA A 521 31.17 -43.33 6.77
N ASP A 522 31.73 -42.56 7.71
CA ASP A 522 32.77 -43.01 8.65
C ASP A 522 32.16 -43.66 9.91
N PRO A 523 32.54 -44.91 10.27
CA PRO A 523 32.15 -45.52 11.54
C PRO A 523 32.65 -44.75 12.77
N GLY A 524 33.71 -43.95 12.63
CA GLY A 524 34.22 -43.07 13.68
C GLY A 524 33.41 -41.80 13.90
N GLY A 525 32.39 -41.57 13.05
CA GLY A 525 31.50 -40.43 13.10
C GLY A 525 32.06 -39.13 12.52
N ASP A 526 31.15 -38.20 12.26
CA ASP A 526 31.47 -36.89 11.67
C ASP A 526 31.08 -35.73 12.59
N ALA A 527 31.77 -34.61 12.43
CA ALA A 527 31.22 -33.28 12.73
C ALA A 527 30.90 -32.59 11.39
N VAL A 528 29.79 -31.88 11.28
CA VAL A 528 29.28 -31.32 10.02
C VAL A 528 29.11 -29.80 10.12
N ALA A 529 29.56 -29.07 9.11
CA ALA A 529 29.21 -27.67 8.91
C ALA A 529 27.97 -27.57 8.01
N LEU A 530 26.96 -26.87 8.48
CA LEU A 530 25.69 -26.61 7.80
C LEU A 530 25.61 -25.14 7.41
N SER A 531 25.17 -24.83 6.19
CA SER A 531 24.97 -23.45 5.78
C SER A 531 23.58 -23.16 5.22
N ALA A 532 23.01 -22.04 5.67
CA ALA A 532 21.68 -21.57 5.27
C ALA A 532 21.68 -20.08 4.96
N SER A 533 20.74 -19.66 4.11
CA SER A 533 20.60 -18.27 3.70
C SER A 533 20.17 -17.36 4.85
N THR A 534 20.71 -16.14 4.84
CA THR A 534 20.31 -15.07 5.76
C THR A 534 19.12 -14.28 5.19
N LEU A 535 18.34 -13.70 6.09
CA LEU A 535 17.23 -12.82 5.79
C LEU A 535 17.76 -11.39 5.61
N THR A 536 18.14 -11.03 4.37
CA THR A 536 18.73 -9.72 4.04
C THR A 536 17.71 -8.56 4.05
N LEU A 537 16.40 -8.83 4.03
CA LEU A 537 15.33 -7.81 4.08
C LEU A 537 14.18 -8.21 5.03
N THR A 538 14.07 -7.53 6.18
CA THR A 538 12.95 -7.68 7.15
C THR A 538 12.87 -6.45 8.07
N MET A 539 11.70 -6.18 8.66
CA MET A 539 11.57 -5.21 9.77
C MET A 539 11.79 -5.83 11.15
N ARG A 540 11.83 -7.18 11.26
CA ARG A 540 11.80 -7.92 12.53
C ARG A 540 13.01 -7.68 13.41
N ASP A 541 14.21 -7.63 12.85
CA ASP A 541 15.49 -7.42 13.54
C ASP A 541 16.11 -6.02 13.26
N ASN A 542 15.27 -5.01 12.99
CA ASN A 542 15.73 -3.64 12.75
C ASN A 542 16.13 -2.92 14.06
N THR A 543 17.37 -3.15 14.49
CA THR A 543 17.95 -2.60 15.73
C THR A 543 18.03 -1.07 15.77
N ASP A 544 18.09 -0.41 14.61
CA ASP A 544 18.20 1.05 14.55
C ASP A 544 16.89 1.75 14.91
N ARG A 545 15.75 1.21 14.47
CA ARG A 545 14.42 1.76 14.79
C ARG A 545 13.93 1.27 16.14
N PHE A 546 14.37 0.08 16.53
CA PHE A 546 13.94 -0.60 17.75
C PHE A 546 15.17 -1.17 18.46
N PRO A 547 15.88 -0.38 19.29
CA PRO A 547 17.03 -0.87 20.03
C PRO A 547 16.63 -1.98 21.01
N GLY A 548 17.50 -2.99 21.18
CA GLY A 548 17.27 -4.12 22.10
C GLY A 548 16.30 -5.19 21.60
N VAL A 549 15.97 -5.18 20.30
CA VAL A 549 15.13 -6.20 19.67
C VAL A 549 15.85 -7.55 19.55
N ALA A 550 15.11 -8.64 19.78
CA ALA A 550 15.59 -9.99 19.54
C ALA A 550 15.89 -10.20 18.05
N PRO A 551 17.08 -10.72 17.68
CA PRO A 551 17.39 -11.02 16.29
C PRO A 551 16.49 -12.14 15.76
N VAL A 552 16.35 -12.22 14.44
CA VAL A 552 15.78 -13.42 13.81
C VAL A 552 16.78 -14.56 14.00
N GLU A 553 16.32 -15.70 14.49
CA GLU A 553 17.12 -16.92 14.66
C GLU A 553 17.00 -17.80 13.40
N ILE A 554 18.11 -18.43 13.01
CA ILE A 554 18.17 -19.40 11.92
C ILE A 554 18.32 -20.78 12.56
N VAL A 555 17.18 -21.44 12.78
CA VAL A 555 17.09 -22.68 13.55
C VAL A 555 17.26 -23.88 12.62
N TRP A 556 18.24 -24.74 12.95
CA TRP A 556 18.48 -25.99 12.25
C TRP A 556 17.79 -27.17 12.93
N TRP A 557 17.28 -28.06 12.11
CA TRP A 557 16.63 -29.30 12.50
C TRP A 557 17.25 -30.47 11.74
N ARG A 558 17.38 -31.61 12.40
CA ARG A 558 18.02 -32.82 11.86
C ARG A 558 17.23 -34.07 12.22
N THR A 559 17.23 -35.09 11.36
CA THR A 559 16.77 -36.44 11.72
C THR A 559 17.85 -37.27 12.42
N THR A 560 17.46 -38.33 13.12
CA THR A 560 18.42 -39.41 13.45
C THR A 560 18.85 -40.14 12.17
N ALA A 561 19.87 -40.99 12.25
CA ALA A 561 20.29 -41.83 11.13
C ALA A 561 19.11 -42.68 10.60
N GLY A 562 18.77 -42.51 9.32
CA GLY A 562 17.63 -43.17 8.66
C GLY A 562 16.24 -42.77 9.19
N GLY A 563 16.16 -41.75 10.05
CA GLY A 563 14.93 -41.29 10.67
C GLY A 563 14.11 -40.36 9.77
N THR A 564 12.85 -40.15 10.14
CA THR A 564 11.92 -39.24 9.43
C THR A 564 11.44 -38.07 10.29
N VAL A 565 11.81 -38.04 11.58
CA VAL A 565 11.41 -37.00 12.54
C VAL A 565 12.55 -36.01 12.68
N PHE A 566 12.26 -34.72 12.48
CA PHE A 566 13.24 -33.64 12.61
C PHE A 566 13.26 -33.13 14.06
N HIS A 567 14.45 -33.05 14.63
CA HIS A 567 14.72 -32.58 15.98
C HIS A 567 15.58 -31.32 15.92
N ARG A 568 15.34 -30.36 16.81
CA ARG A 568 16.09 -29.10 16.89
C ARG A 568 17.54 -29.40 17.26
N LEU A 569 18.48 -28.81 16.52
CA LEU A 569 19.91 -29.06 16.74
C LEU A 569 20.45 -28.31 17.97
N PHE A 570 20.02 -27.07 18.14
CA PHE A 570 20.48 -26.16 19.19
C PHE A 570 19.38 -25.95 20.23
N ALA A 571 19.63 -26.39 21.45
CA ALA A 571 18.62 -26.47 22.51
C ALA A 571 18.15 -25.08 23.00
N GLN A 572 16.87 -24.99 23.37
CA GLN A 572 16.38 -24.01 24.33
C GLN A 572 16.21 -24.69 25.70
N TYR A 573 16.96 -24.19 26.69
CA TYR A 573 16.91 -24.46 28.13
C TYR A 573 17.14 -25.91 28.63
N GLY A 574 18.31 -26.15 29.25
CA GLY A 574 18.60 -27.33 30.08
C GLY A 574 19.61 -28.34 29.53
N ALA A 575 20.01 -28.21 28.25
CA ALA A 575 21.06 -29.03 27.65
C ALA A 575 22.47 -28.49 27.94
N THR A 576 23.47 -29.38 27.94
CA THR A 576 24.91 -29.05 28.04
C THR A 576 25.45 -28.28 26.82
N ASN A 577 24.72 -28.31 25.70
CA ASN A 577 24.98 -27.49 24.51
C ASN A 577 24.15 -26.21 24.62
N ARG A 578 24.80 -25.04 24.52
CA ARG A 578 24.22 -23.78 24.99
C ARG A 578 23.22 -23.24 23.96
N PRO A 579 22.11 -22.61 24.41
CA PRO A 579 21.25 -21.78 23.54
C PRO A 579 21.98 -20.67 22.77
N GLN A 580 23.24 -20.41 23.11
CA GLN A 580 24.15 -19.44 22.49
C GLN A 580 24.68 -19.89 21.12
N ASP A 581 24.43 -21.15 20.71
CA ASP A 581 24.93 -21.73 19.46
C ASP A 581 23.93 -21.63 18.29
N THR A 582 22.66 -21.22 18.53
CA THR A 582 21.70 -20.98 17.44
C THR A 582 22.18 -19.79 16.61
N PRO A 583 22.45 -19.97 15.30
CA PRO A 583 22.91 -18.86 14.47
C PRO A 583 21.88 -17.74 14.40
N THR A 584 22.33 -16.52 14.63
CA THR A 584 21.49 -15.32 14.44
C THR A 584 21.59 -14.83 13.01
N ASN A 585 20.51 -14.25 12.50
CA ASN A 585 20.49 -13.62 11.19
C ASN A 585 21.53 -12.50 11.08
N ASP A 586 22.42 -12.60 10.10
CA ASP A 586 23.34 -11.54 9.72
C ASP A 586 22.98 -11.04 8.31
N PRO A 587 22.39 -9.83 8.17
CA PRO A 587 21.99 -9.31 6.87
C PRO A 587 23.18 -8.84 6.01
N THR A 588 24.41 -8.86 6.53
CA THR A 588 25.63 -8.42 5.84
C THR A 588 26.34 -9.56 5.09
N THR A 589 26.00 -10.80 5.42
CA THR A 589 26.48 -12.00 4.73
C THR A 589 25.32 -12.68 4.00
N TRP A 590 25.59 -13.55 3.03
CA TRP A 590 24.55 -14.29 2.29
C TRP A 590 24.15 -15.60 2.98
N GLN A 591 25.05 -16.16 3.79
CA GLN A 591 24.82 -17.37 4.55
C GLN A 591 25.37 -17.23 5.95
N VAL A 592 24.76 -17.98 6.86
CA VAL A 592 25.31 -18.28 8.17
C VAL A 592 25.70 -19.75 8.20
N THR A 593 26.80 -20.07 8.89
CA THR A 593 27.26 -21.45 9.09
C THR A 593 27.02 -21.86 10.53
N ALA A 594 26.47 -23.05 10.72
CA ALA A 594 26.28 -23.69 12.00
C ALA A 594 27.09 -25.00 12.03
N THR A 595 27.52 -25.44 13.21
CA THR A 595 28.22 -26.71 13.37
C THR A 595 27.32 -27.71 14.07
N ASP A 596 27.20 -28.89 13.47
CA ASP A 596 26.61 -30.06 14.08
C ASP A 596 27.70 -31.00 14.60
N ASN A 597 27.64 -31.26 15.89
CA ASN A 597 28.39 -32.31 16.57
C ASN A 597 27.54 -32.94 17.69
N VAL A 598 26.22 -33.00 17.50
CA VAL A 598 25.27 -33.50 18.50
C VAL A 598 24.98 -34.96 18.22
N SER A 599 25.21 -35.84 19.20
CA SER A 599 24.89 -37.27 19.10
C SER A 599 23.38 -37.50 18.87
N ASP A 600 22.99 -38.60 18.23
CA ASP A 600 21.56 -38.91 18.07
C ASP A 600 20.86 -39.15 19.43
N ALA A 601 21.59 -39.64 20.44
CA ALA A 601 21.08 -39.85 21.80
C ALA A 601 20.71 -38.55 22.53
N ASP A 602 21.43 -37.46 22.25
CA ASP A 602 21.12 -36.13 22.77
C ASP A 602 20.10 -35.39 21.88
N LEU A 603 20.16 -35.61 20.57
CA LEU A 603 19.26 -34.99 19.60
C LEU A 603 17.79 -35.35 19.88
N ILE A 604 17.49 -36.62 20.16
CA ILE A 604 16.11 -37.06 20.42
C ILE A 604 15.47 -36.43 21.66
N GLN A 605 16.27 -35.82 22.54
CA GLN A 605 15.78 -35.11 23.72
C GLN A 605 15.37 -33.67 23.41
N GLN A 606 15.67 -33.18 22.21
CA GLN A 606 15.37 -31.81 21.77
C GLN A 606 13.94 -31.66 21.22
N GLU A 607 13.51 -30.40 21.05
CA GLU A 607 12.23 -30.04 20.43
C GLU A 607 12.08 -30.71 19.05
N ILE A 608 10.88 -31.18 18.75
CA ILE A 608 10.53 -31.76 17.44
C ILE A 608 10.00 -30.65 16.54
N LEU A 609 10.44 -30.61 15.28
CA LEU A 609 9.90 -29.70 14.28
C LEU A 609 8.38 -29.95 14.16
N PRO A 610 7.52 -28.92 14.24
CA PRO A 610 6.07 -29.14 14.15
C PRO A 610 5.61 -29.60 12.76
N TYR A 611 6.48 -29.53 11.76
CA TYR A 611 6.23 -29.95 10.39
C TYR A 611 6.91 -31.29 10.09
N SER A 612 6.20 -32.15 9.38
CA SER A 612 6.69 -33.43 8.88
C SER A 612 6.56 -33.46 7.37
N LEU A 613 7.52 -34.10 6.71
CA LEU A 613 7.50 -34.26 5.26
C LEU A 613 6.72 -35.54 4.90
N ILE A 614 5.50 -35.38 4.37
CA ILE A 614 4.65 -36.49 3.93
C ILE A 614 4.48 -36.38 2.41
N ASN A 615 4.88 -37.43 1.67
CA ASN A 615 4.84 -37.46 0.21
C ASN A 615 5.50 -36.25 -0.48
N GLY A 616 6.57 -35.71 0.12
CA GLY A 616 7.29 -34.54 -0.40
C GLY A 616 6.65 -33.19 -0.11
N ALA A 617 5.59 -33.13 0.71
CA ALA A 617 4.95 -31.90 1.15
C ALA A 617 5.05 -31.74 2.68
N TRP A 618 5.19 -30.50 3.14
CA TRP A 618 5.18 -30.16 4.56
C TRP A 618 3.76 -30.23 5.13
N THR A 619 3.59 -30.99 6.21
CA THR A 619 2.32 -31.16 6.94
C THR A 619 2.57 -31.09 8.45
N PRO A 620 1.80 -30.30 9.22
CA PRO A 620 0.77 -29.34 8.79
C PRO A 620 1.30 -28.30 7.79
N LEU A 621 0.39 -27.62 7.09
CA LEU A 621 0.74 -26.64 6.05
C LEU A 621 1.58 -25.50 6.68
N PRO A 622 2.78 -25.21 6.16
CA PRO A 622 3.62 -24.18 6.74
C PRO A 622 3.14 -22.76 6.40
N PRO A 623 3.51 -21.75 7.20
CA PRO A 623 3.17 -20.36 6.97
C PRO A 623 3.94 -19.72 5.81
N TYR A 624 3.24 -18.95 5.00
CA TYR A 624 3.73 -18.08 3.94
C TYR A 624 3.22 -16.66 4.14
N GLN A 625 3.90 -15.69 3.54
CA GLN A 625 3.38 -14.32 3.48
C GLN A 625 2.05 -14.27 2.69
N PRO A 626 0.98 -13.67 3.25
CA PRO A 626 -0.28 -13.49 2.54
C PRO A 626 -0.17 -12.46 1.39
N PRO A 627 -1.11 -12.48 0.41
CA PRO A 627 -1.19 -11.44 -0.62
C PRO A 627 -1.67 -10.11 -0.04
N ALA A 628 -1.72 -9.08 -0.87
CA ALA A 628 -2.38 -7.83 -0.50
C ALA A 628 -3.89 -8.05 -0.27
N PHE A 629 -4.41 -7.52 0.83
CA PHE A 629 -5.83 -7.65 1.19
C PHE A 629 -6.62 -6.36 0.98
N THR A 630 -7.78 -6.46 0.33
CA THR A 630 -8.74 -5.35 0.16
C THR A 630 -9.55 -5.11 1.42
N CYS A 631 -10.02 -6.18 2.05
CA CYS A 631 -10.71 -6.15 3.34
C CYS A 631 -10.35 -7.39 4.15
N ILE A 632 -10.46 -7.28 5.47
CA ILE A 632 -10.16 -8.36 6.41
C ILE A 632 -11.27 -8.48 7.47
N CYS A 633 -11.46 -9.68 8.03
CA CYS A 633 -12.47 -9.93 9.06
C CYS A 633 -12.05 -11.12 9.92
N SER A 634 -12.44 -11.13 11.19
CA SER A 634 -12.33 -12.32 12.05
C SER A 634 -13.61 -13.15 11.94
N HIS A 635 -13.46 -14.46 11.72
CA HIS A 635 -14.57 -15.41 11.66
C HIS A 635 -14.07 -16.79 12.10
N GLN A 636 -14.79 -17.46 13.00
CA GLN A 636 -14.45 -18.81 13.49
C GLN A 636 -12.98 -18.96 13.96
N ASN A 637 -12.51 -18.07 14.84
CA ASN A 637 -11.12 -18.04 15.33
C ASN A 637 -10.05 -17.96 14.23
N ARG A 638 -10.40 -17.44 13.05
CA ARG A 638 -9.50 -17.24 11.92
C ARG A 638 -9.62 -15.83 11.40
N ILE A 639 -8.58 -15.38 10.72
CA ILE A 639 -8.63 -14.15 9.96
C ILE A 639 -8.91 -14.50 8.50
N PHE A 640 -9.89 -13.83 7.92
CA PHE A 640 -10.25 -13.91 6.52
C PHE A 640 -9.80 -12.62 5.84
N GLY A 641 -9.22 -12.72 4.64
CA GLY A 641 -8.78 -11.59 3.84
C GLY A 641 -9.14 -11.78 2.38
N ALA A 642 -9.73 -10.76 1.75
CA ALA A 642 -10.03 -10.80 0.32
C ALA A 642 -8.80 -10.30 -0.45
N SER A 643 -8.23 -11.14 -1.32
CA SER A 643 -7.06 -10.81 -2.12
C SER A 643 -7.38 -9.71 -3.13
N SER A 644 -6.55 -8.66 -3.17
CA SER A 644 -6.71 -7.58 -4.15
C SER A 644 -6.29 -7.96 -5.57
N GLN A 645 -5.58 -9.07 -5.72
CA GLN A 645 -5.06 -9.51 -7.02
C GLN A 645 -6.10 -10.30 -7.82
N ASP A 646 -6.77 -11.25 -7.17
CA ASP A 646 -7.64 -12.23 -7.81
C ASP A 646 -9.05 -12.31 -7.20
N GLY A 647 -9.33 -11.56 -6.13
CA GLY A 647 -10.63 -11.54 -5.45
C GLY A 647 -10.94 -12.80 -4.65
N GLN A 648 -9.98 -13.73 -4.50
CA GLN A 648 -10.16 -14.93 -3.69
C GLN A 648 -10.17 -14.58 -2.20
N ILE A 649 -10.94 -15.32 -1.41
CA ILE A 649 -10.93 -15.20 0.04
C ILE A 649 -9.84 -16.13 0.59
N TRP A 650 -8.82 -15.55 1.18
CA TRP A 650 -7.82 -16.26 1.96
C TRP A 650 -8.30 -16.37 3.40
N TYR A 651 -7.94 -17.44 4.09
CA TYR A 651 -8.15 -17.56 5.52
C TYR A 651 -6.92 -18.13 6.23
N SER A 652 -6.65 -17.61 7.42
CA SER A 652 -5.54 -18.07 8.24
C SER A 652 -5.80 -19.47 8.80
N GLN A 653 -4.76 -20.10 9.33
CA GLN A 653 -4.92 -21.16 10.31
C GLN A 653 -5.70 -20.64 11.52
N GLU A 654 -6.28 -21.58 12.27
CA GLU A 654 -7.01 -21.25 13.49
C GLU A 654 -6.06 -20.68 14.55
N GLN A 655 -6.43 -19.54 15.12
CA GLN A 655 -5.67 -18.85 16.15
C GLN A 655 -5.89 -19.54 17.48
N LEU A 656 -5.04 -20.52 17.76
CA LEU A 656 -5.05 -21.28 19.01
C LEU A 656 -3.93 -20.80 19.93
N ILE A 657 -4.09 -21.09 21.22
CA ILE A 657 -3.00 -20.97 22.18
C ILE A 657 -1.99 -22.08 21.86
N GLU A 658 -0.70 -21.75 21.90
CA GLU A 658 0.38 -22.70 21.69
C GLU A 658 0.22 -23.92 22.62
N PRO A 659 0.38 -25.15 22.13
CA PRO A 659 0.26 -26.35 22.96
C PRO A 659 1.21 -26.31 24.17
N GLY A 660 0.65 -26.28 25.39
CA GLY A 660 1.43 -26.19 26.63
C GLY A 660 2.01 -24.79 26.95
N GLY A 661 1.71 -23.80 26.11
CA GLY A 661 2.12 -22.40 26.29
C GLY A 661 1.00 -21.49 26.80
N THR A 662 1.34 -20.21 26.98
CA THR A 662 0.39 -19.14 27.35
C THR A 662 0.23 -18.09 26.24
N ALA A 663 0.93 -18.24 25.11
CA ALA A 663 0.91 -17.30 24.00
C ALA A 663 0.02 -17.82 22.86
N TYR A 664 -0.68 -16.91 22.18
CA TYR A 664 -1.41 -17.23 20.96
C TYR A 664 -0.45 -17.41 19.78
N LEU A 665 -0.77 -18.33 18.87
CA LEU A 665 -0.12 -18.38 17.57
C LEU A 665 -0.46 -17.10 16.77
N PRO A 666 0.50 -16.51 16.04
CA PRO A 666 0.22 -15.41 15.13
C PRO A 666 -0.68 -15.90 13.96
N PRO A 667 -1.36 -14.99 13.22
CA PRO A 667 -2.08 -15.40 12.01
C PRO A 667 -1.11 -15.96 10.97
N GLU A 668 -1.21 -17.26 10.71
CA GLU A 668 -0.43 -17.98 9.71
C GLU A 668 -1.27 -18.27 8.47
N TRP A 669 -0.68 -18.06 7.29
CA TRP A 669 -1.36 -18.17 6.00
C TRP A 669 -0.69 -19.22 5.13
N ASN A 670 -1.44 -19.87 4.25
CA ASN A 670 -0.87 -20.77 3.26
C ASN A 670 -1.65 -20.64 1.94
N PRO A 671 -1.00 -20.68 0.76
CA PRO A 671 -1.67 -20.56 -0.53
C PRO A 671 -2.71 -21.65 -0.83
N SER A 672 -2.72 -22.75 -0.09
CA SER A 672 -3.78 -23.77 -0.18
C SER A 672 -5.03 -23.43 0.64
N LEU A 673 -4.96 -22.47 1.58
CA LEU A 673 -6.07 -22.04 2.44
C LEU A 673 -6.83 -20.88 1.79
N VAL A 674 -7.47 -21.17 0.66
CA VAL A 674 -8.24 -20.20 -0.13
C VAL A 674 -9.64 -20.72 -0.46
N HIS A 675 -10.58 -19.81 -0.59
CA HIS A 675 -11.96 -20.05 -1.02
C HIS A 675 -12.30 -19.14 -2.20
N ARG A 676 -12.79 -19.73 -3.28
CA ARG A 676 -13.11 -19.00 -4.52
C ARG A 676 -14.56 -18.54 -4.52
N ILE A 677 -14.77 -17.30 -4.92
CA ILE A 677 -16.09 -16.72 -5.20
C ILE A 677 -16.13 -16.36 -6.68
N ASP A 678 -16.31 -17.37 -7.52
CA ASP A 678 -16.29 -17.17 -8.97
C ASP A 678 -17.59 -16.47 -9.44
N GLY A 679 -17.43 -15.47 -10.32
CA GLY A 679 -18.55 -14.88 -11.07
C GLY A 679 -19.44 -13.86 -10.32
N LEU A 680 -19.15 -13.53 -9.06
CA LEU A 680 -19.98 -12.60 -8.26
C LEU A 680 -19.44 -11.16 -8.16
N GLY A 681 -18.32 -10.86 -8.84
CA GLY A 681 -17.71 -9.52 -8.83
C GLY A 681 -16.75 -9.30 -7.67
N ARG A 682 -16.39 -8.04 -7.42
CA ARG A 682 -15.37 -7.64 -6.44
C ARG A 682 -15.91 -7.71 -5.01
N VAL A 683 -15.11 -8.23 -4.08
CA VAL A 683 -15.40 -8.22 -2.63
C VAL A 683 -15.08 -6.84 -2.04
N MET A 684 -16.08 -6.24 -1.41
CA MET A 684 -16.06 -4.88 -0.85
C MET A 684 -15.81 -4.90 0.65
N ALA A 685 -16.56 -5.72 1.38
CA ALA A 685 -16.44 -5.90 2.82
C ALA A 685 -16.78 -7.35 3.21
N MET A 686 -16.28 -7.75 4.36
CA MET A 686 -16.63 -9.01 5.00
C MET A 686 -16.95 -8.75 6.47
N VAL A 687 -18.00 -9.39 6.97
CA VAL A 687 -18.38 -9.31 8.39
C VAL A 687 -18.94 -10.66 8.84
N SER A 688 -18.49 -11.12 10.01
CA SER A 688 -19.04 -12.33 10.63
C SER A 688 -20.40 -12.02 11.24
N MET A 689 -21.45 -12.74 10.84
CA MET A 689 -22.79 -12.68 11.41
C MET A 689 -23.23 -14.10 11.78
N ASP A 690 -23.14 -14.44 13.07
CA ASP A 690 -23.41 -15.77 13.60
C ASP A 690 -22.53 -16.85 12.94
N GLU A 691 -23.14 -17.88 12.36
CA GLU A 691 -22.46 -18.99 11.67
C GLU A 691 -22.00 -18.63 10.25
N ALA A 692 -22.36 -17.46 9.74
CA ALA A 692 -22.09 -17.05 8.36
C ALA A 692 -21.11 -15.88 8.28
N LEU A 693 -20.17 -15.98 7.35
CA LEU A 693 -19.38 -14.85 6.89
C LEU A 693 -20.15 -14.14 5.79
N VAL A 694 -20.71 -12.97 6.10
CA VAL A 694 -21.37 -12.12 5.10
C VAL A 694 -20.30 -11.46 4.23
N VAL A 695 -20.39 -11.69 2.93
CA VAL A 695 -19.50 -11.13 1.91
C VAL A 695 -20.30 -10.12 1.10
N LEU A 696 -20.00 -8.84 1.32
CA LEU A 696 -20.61 -7.75 0.58
C LEU A 696 -19.79 -7.50 -0.69
N LEU A 697 -20.45 -7.56 -1.83
CA LEU A 697 -19.86 -7.41 -3.16
C LEU A 697 -20.26 -6.05 -3.75
N GLU A 698 -19.63 -5.64 -4.84
CA GLU A 698 -19.95 -4.38 -5.53
C GLU A 698 -21.42 -4.34 -6.02
N ASP A 699 -21.93 -5.47 -6.53
CA ASP A 699 -23.27 -5.59 -7.10
C ASP A 699 -24.08 -6.77 -6.51
N GLY A 700 -23.77 -7.17 -5.28
CA GLY A 700 -24.48 -8.26 -4.62
C GLY A 700 -24.11 -8.48 -3.17
N VAL A 701 -24.81 -9.43 -2.55
CA VAL A 701 -24.53 -9.89 -1.19
C VAL A 701 -24.47 -11.41 -1.21
N ALA A 702 -23.43 -11.98 -0.65
CA ALA A 702 -23.26 -13.41 -0.47
C ALA A 702 -23.03 -13.74 1.01
N ALA A 703 -23.28 -14.99 1.38
CA ALA A 703 -22.99 -15.54 2.69
C ALA A 703 -22.15 -16.81 2.50
N VAL A 704 -21.02 -16.89 3.19
CA VAL A 704 -20.18 -18.10 3.23
C VAL A 704 -20.46 -18.81 4.56
N THR A 705 -20.73 -20.11 4.48
CA THR A 705 -21.03 -20.97 5.64
C THR A 705 -20.18 -22.23 5.59
N GLY A 706 -20.08 -22.93 6.71
CA GLY A 706 -19.21 -24.11 6.85
C GLY A 706 -17.93 -23.76 7.62
N PHE A 707 -16.96 -24.68 7.59
CA PHE A 707 -15.71 -24.56 8.33
C PHE A 707 -14.51 -24.52 7.39
N GLY A 708 -13.50 -23.72 7.73
CA GLY A 708 -12.21 -23.72 7.03
C GLY A 708 -11.45 -25.04 7.20
N ALA A 709 -10.46 -25.28 6.34
CA ALA A 709 -9.65 -26.49 6.41
C ALA A 709 -8.89 -26.64 7.74
N ALA A 710 -8.64 -27.88 8.14
CA ALA A 710 -7.72 -28.22 9.22
C ALA A 710 -6.27 -27.80 8.87
N PRO A 711 -5.33 -27.79 9.84
CA PRO A 711 -3.94 -27.38 9.60
C PRO A 711 -3.22 -28.17 8.51
N ASP A 712 -3.65 -29.39 8.20
CA ASP A 712 -3.11 -30.22 7.10
C ASP A 712 -3.71 -29.88 5.72
N GLY A 713 -4.59 -28.88 5.65
CA GLY A 713 -5.28 -28.45 4.43
C GLY A 713 -6.50 -29.29 4.07
N THR A 714 -6.91 -30.26 4.89
CA THR A 714 -8.06 -31.14 4.62
C THR A 714 -9.34 -30.67 5.30
N GLY A 715 -10.49 -31.22 4.90
CA GLY A 715 -11.74 -31.07 5.66
C GLY A 715 -12.47 -29.73 5.55
N SER A 716 -12.09 -28.84 4.62
CA SER A 716 -12.85 -27.61 4.36
C SER A 716 -14.27 -27.92 3.86
N SER A 717 -15.26 -27.24 4.44
CA SER A 717 -16.67 -27.32 4.04
C SER A 717 -17.26 -25.95 3.69
N LEU A 718 -16.41 -24.96 3.44
CA LEU A 718 -16.84 -23.61 3.06
C LEU A 718 -17.70 -23.65 1.78
N GLN A 719 -18.89 -23.05 1.84
CA GLN A 719 -19.83 -22.95 0.72
C GLN A 719 -20.36 -21.52 0.63
N THR A 720 -20.38 -20.97 -0.58
CA THR A 720 -20.94 -19.64 -0.86
C THR A 720 -22.40 -19.76 -1.28
N ARG A 721 -23.27 -19.00 -0.62
CA ARG A 721 -24.67 -18.79 -1.02
C ARG A 721 -24.88 -17.34 -1.41
N LEU A 722 -25.39 -17.12 -2.61
CA LEU A 722 -25.81 -15.79 -3.05
C LEU A 722 -27.13 -15.42 -2.36
N VAL A 723 -27.17 -14.24 -1.74
CA VAL A 723 -28.36 -13.68 -1.08
C VAL A 723 -29.14 -12.80 -2.05
N THR A 724 -28.44 -11.92 -2.77
CA THR A 724 -29.05 -10.99 -3.73
C THR A 724 -28.05 -10.58 -4.82
N THR A 725 -28.57 -10.09 -5.94
CA THR A 725 -27.83 -9.51 -7.08
C THR A 725 -28.43 -8.18 -7.49
N GLY A 726 -27.63 -7.27 -8.07
CA GLY A 726 -28.09 -5.94 -8.47
C GLY A 726 -28.13 -4.93 -7.31
N LEU A 727 -27.69 -5.34 -6.12
CA LEU A 727 -27.66 -4.53 -4.91
C LEU A 727 -26.49 -4.97 -4.03
N GLY A 728 -25.40 -4.20 -4.13
CA GLY A 728 -24.18 -4.44 -3.37
C GLY A 728 -23.84 -3.30 -2.41
N CYS A 729 -22.66 -3.38 -1.83
CA CYS A 729 -22.08 -2.36 -0.97
C CYS A 729 -21.20 -1.43 -1.81
N ILE A 730 -21.30 -0.13 -1.58
CA ILE A 730 -20.46 0.88 -2.26
C ILE A 730 -19.35 1.42 -1.36
N GLU A 731 -19.54 1.32 -0.04
CA GLU A 731 -18.68 1.92 0.97
C GLU A 731 -18.50 0.96 2.14
N PRO A 732 -17.35 0.27 2.27
CA PRO A 732 -17.16 -0.74 3.31
C PRO A 732 -17.04 -0.16 4.73
N ARG A 733 -16.71 1.12 4.90
CA ARG A 733 -16.71 1.77 6.24
C ARG A 733 -18.11 1.99 6.81
N SER A 734 -19.14 1.84 5.99
CA SER A 734 -20.53 1.82 6.44
C SER A 734 -20.95 0.50 7.09
N VAL A 735 -20.12 -0.53 6.98
CA VAL A 735 -20.47 -1.89 7.39
C VAL A 735 -20.33 -2.03 8.90
N VAL A 736 -21.44 -2.30 9.56
CA VAL A 736 -21.46 -2.49 11.02
C VAL A 736 -22.46 -3.58 11.40
N LEU A 737 -22.03 -4.48 12.28
CA LEU A 737 -22.87 -5.52 12.85
C LEU A 737 -23.63 -4.98 14.07
N THR A 738 -24.91 -5.29 14.14
CA THR A 738 -25.84 -4.91 15.21
C THR A 738 -26.68 -6.12 15.62
N PRO A 739 -27.45 -6.04 16.72
CA PRO A 739 -28.40 -7.10 17.08
C PRO A 739 -29.41 -7.41 15.97
N GLU A 740 -29.89 -6.41 15.22
CA GLU A 740 -30.87 -6.59 14.14
C GLU A 740 -30.26 -7.19 12.86
N GLY A 741 -28.96 -7.00 12.63
CA GLY A 741 -28.24 -7.47 11.45
C GLY A 741 -27.06 -6.58 11.06
N VAL A 742 -26.69 -6.62 9.77
CA VAL A 742 -25.56 -5.85 9.23
C VAL A 742 -26.08 -4.63 8.47
N PHE A 743 -25.75 -3.44 8.94
CA PHE A 743 -25.94 -2.23 8.16
C PHE A 743 -24.84 -2.09 7.12
N PHE A 744 -25.19 -1.58 5.94
CA PHE A 744 -24.25 -1.20 4.90
C PHE A 744 -24.86 -0.16 3.96
N GLN A 745 -24.01 0.64 3.32
CA GLN A 745 -24.39 1.61 2.32
C GLN A 745 -24.35 0.96 0.94
N SER A 746 -25.50 1.01 0.25
CA SER A 746 -25.65 0.69 -1.16
C SER A 746 -25.81 1.99 -1.97
N PHE A 747 -25.89 1.88 -3.30
CA PHE A 747 -26.05 3.04 -4.19
C PHE A 747 -27.30 3.89 -3.88
N LYS A 748 -28.37 3.27 -3.35
CA LYS A 748 -29.63 3.96 -3.01
C LYS A 748 -29.67 4.54 -1.59
N GLY A 749 -28.66 4.27 -0.75
CA GLY A 749 -28.66 4.68 0.66
C GLY A 749 -28.30 3.54 1.60
N LEU A 750 -28.68 3.66 2.88
CA LEU A 750 -28.40 2.66 3.91
C LEU A 750 -29.39 1.50 3.86
N TYR A 751 -28.88 0.28 3.93
CA TYR A 751 -29.64 -0.96 4.00
C TYR A 751 -29.25 -1.73 5.26
N LEU A 752 -30.22 -2.45 5.82
CA LEU A 752 -29.98 -3.48 6.82
C LEU A 752 -30.15 -4.86 6.19
N LEU A 753 -29.11 -5.68 6.22
CA LEU A 753 -29.23 -7.12 6.01
C LEU A 753 -29.58 -7.78 7.36
N ASN A 754 -30.82 -8.22 7.51
CA ASN A 754 -31.26 -8.88 8.73
C ASN A 754 -30.66 -10.31 8.83
N ARG A 755 -30.73 -10.90 10.02
CA ARG A 755 -30.23 -12.27 10.29
C ARG A 755 -30.95 -13.38 9.51
N GLY A 756 -32.12 -13.08 8.93
CA GLY A 756 -32.85 -13.96 8.01
C GLY A 756 -32.44 -13.81 6.54
N TYR A 757 -31.38 -13.05 6.24
CA TYR A 757 -30.92 -12.70 4.89
C TYR A 757 -31.91 -11.86 4.06
N GLY A 758 -32.83 -11.16 4.73
CA GLY A 758 -33.71 -10.16 4.12
C GLY A 758 -33.08 -8.77 4.16
N LEU A 759 -33.28 -7.99 3.10
CA LEU A 759 -32.83 -6.60 3.01
C LEU A 759 -33.95 -5.64 3.37
N ASP A 760 -33.69 -4.72 4.31
CA ASP A 760 -34.61 -3.65 4.70
C ASP A 760 -34.02 -2.28 4.40
N TYR A 761 -34.73 -1.53 3.55
CA TYR A 761 -34.45 -0.15 3.19
C TYR A 761 -35.48 0.82 3.79
N ILE A 762 -36.76 0.45 3.73
CA ILE A 762 -37.86 1.38 3.96
C ILE A 762 -37.96 1.72 5.44
N ALA A 763 -37.85 0.72 6.32
CA ALA A 763 -37.93 0.97 7.75
C ALA A 763 -36.62 1.58 8.27
N LYS A 764 -35.48 1.16 7.71
CA LYS A 764 -34.17 1.43 8.30
C LYS A 764 -33.37 2.55 7.64
N GLY A 765 -33.47 2.76 6.32
CA GLY A 765 -32.63 3.72 5.59
C GLY A 765 -33.36 4.93 5.00
N ALA A 766 -34.63 4.78 4.61
CA ALA A 766 -35.34 5.80 3.84
C ALA A 766 -35.48 7.17 4.54
N GLN A 767 -35.47 7.21 5.87
CA GLN A 767 -35.59 8.46 6.64
C GLN A 767 -34.35 9.35 6.55
N VAL A 768 -33.19 8.77 6.26
CA VAL A 768 -31.90 9.47 6.15
C VAL A 768 -31.35 9.46 4.73
N GLU A 769 -32.12 9.01 3.74
CA GLU A 769 -31.72 8.98 2.33
C GLU A 769 -31.21 10.34 1.87
N ASP A 770 -31.94 11.42 2.16
CA ASP A 770 -31.53 12.78 1.78
C ASP A 770 -30.21 13.21 2.44
N SER A 771 -30.00 12.85 3.71
CA SER A 771 -28.76 13.16 4.45
C SER A 771 -27.57 12.38 3.91
N VAL A 772 -27.76 11.08 3.62
CA VAL A 772 -26.75 10.23 3.00
C VAL A 772 -26.49 10.68 1.57
N LEU A 773 -27.52 11.13 0.84
CA LEU A 773 -27.38 11.66 -0.51
C LEU A 773 -26.51 12.93 -0.49
N ALA A 774 -26.87 13.89 0.35
CA ALA A 774 -26.15 15.16 0.49
C ALA A 774 -24.69 14.96 0.96
N GLY A 775 -24.48 14.03 1.88
CA GLY A 775 -23.17 13.72 2.45
C GLY A 775 -22.28 12.77 1.66
N GLY A 776 -22.87 12.04 0.71
CA GLY A 776 -22.21 11.02 -0.08
C GLY A 776 -21.90 9.76 0.73
N ASN A 777 -20.64 9.33 0.72
CA ASN A 777 -20.23 8.07 1.36
C ASN A 777 -20.02 8.23 2.87
N VAL A 778 -20.49 7.22 3.62
CA VAL A 778 -20.24 7.09 5.07
C VAL A 778 -18.75 6.93 5.33
N ARG A 779 -18.23 7.68 6.31
CA ARG A 779 -16.80 7.71 6.66
C ARG A 779 -16.44 6.73 7.76
N ALA A 780 -17.40 6.41 8.63
CA ALA A 780 -17.29 5.37 9.65
C ALA A 780 -18.67 4.98 10.15
N ALA A 781 -18.81 3.72 10.55
CA ALA A 781 -19.97 3.20 11.25
C ALA A 781 -19.52 2.57 12.56
N THR A 782 -20.13 3.00 13.67
CA THR A 782 -19.78 2.54 15.02
C THR A 782 -21.04 2.07 15.75
N HIS A 783 -20.95 0.91 16.40
CA HIS A 783 -22.04 0.37 17.23
C HIS A 783 -21.77 0.64 18.71
N PHE A 784 -22.73 1.27 19.39
CA PHE A 784 -22.75 1.53 20.83
C PHE A 784 -23.83 0.65 21.48
N GLU A 785 -23.42 -0.53 21.95
CA GLU A 785 -24.33 -1.51 22.54
C GLU A 785 -24.92 -1.03 23.87
N ASP A 786 -24.17 -0.26 24.65
CA ASP A 786 -24.58 0.31 25.93
C ASP A 786 -25.74 1.32 25.79
N ARG A 787 -25.80 2.04 24.67
CA ARG A 787 -26.80 3.09 24.40
C ARG A 787 -27.89 2.68 23.41
N HIS A 788 -27.80 1.47 22.86
CA HIS A 788 -28.68 1.00 21.78
C HIS A 788 -28.60 1.86 20.51
N GLU A 789 -27.40 2.34 20.17
CA GLU A 789 -27.19 3.28 19.07
C GLU A 789 -26.22 2.74 18.02
N VAL A 790 -26.45 3.13 16.77
CA VAL A 790 -25.49 3.01 15.68
C VAL A 790 -25.22 4.39 15.13
N ARG A 791 -23.95 4.77 15.05
CA ARG A 791 -23.54 6.10 14.59
C ARG A 791 -22.81 5.99 13.26
N PHE A 792 -23.30 6.73 12.27
CA PHE A 792 -22.69 6.85 10.95
C PHE A 792 -22.14 8.25 10.78
N VAL A 793 -20.82 8.35 10.61
CA VAL A 793 -20.15 9.62 10.34
C VAL A 793 -20.28 9.93 8.86
N THR A 794 -20.84 11.08 8.53
CA THR A 794 -21.00 11.60 7.18
C THR A 794 -20.43 13.01 7.07
N ASN A 795 -20.11 13.44 5.87
CA ASN A 795 -19.97 14.88 5.62
C ASN A 795 -21.36 15.43 5.30
N ASP A 796 -21.62 16.72 5.48
CA ASP A 796 -22.75 17.36 4.80
C ASP A 796 -22.30 17.75 3.37
N ALA A 797 -23.12 18.45 2.59
CA ALA A 797 -22.75 18.93 1.25
C ALA A 797 -21.36 19.59 1.22
N VAL A 798 -20.72 19.72 0.06
CA VAL A 798 -19.31 20.15 -0.19
C VAL A 798 -18.76 21.33 0.67
N ALA A 799 -19.61 22.16 1.25
CA ALA A 799 -19.24 23.30 2.12
C ALA A 799 -19.97 23.30 3.49
N GLY A 800 -20.62 22.20 3.88
CA GLY A 800 -21.33 22.03 5.14
C GLY A 800 -20.47 21.34 6.20
N ALA A 801 -20.88 21.48 7.46
CA ALA A 801 -20.18 20.88 8.59
C ALA A 801 -20.38 19.35 8.61
N PRO A 802 -19.41 18.55 9.05
CA PRO A 802 -19.58 17.11 9.16
C PRO A 802 -20.73 16.78 10.12
N SER A 803 -21.32 15.61 9.94
CA SER A 803 -22.49 15.18 10.70
C SER A 803 -22.39 13.74 11.14
N VAL A 804 -23.10 13.43 12.23
CA VAL A 804 -23.26 12.07 12.73
C VAL A 804 -24.74 11.72 12.66
N LEU A 805 -25.07 10.75 11.83
CA LEU A 805 -26.39 10.13 11.79
C LEU A 805 -26.43 9.06 12.87
N THR A 806 -27.32 9.21 13.83
CA THR A 806 -27.46 8.25 14.93
C THR A 806 -28.79 7.52 14.79
N TYR A 807 -28.71 6.20 14.74
CA TYR A 807 -29.88 5.32 14.73
C TYR A 807 -30.02 4.65 16.09
N ASP A 808 -31.10 4.99 16.79
CA ASP A 808 -31.50 4.33 18.03
C ASP A 808 -32.40 3.13 17.67
N TYR A 809 -31.88 1.92 17.86
CA TYR A 809 -32.59 0.69 17.52
C TYR A 809 -33.53 0.21 18.64
N LEU A 810 -33.53 0.84 19.82
CA LEU A 810 -34.53 0.61 20.85
C LEU A 810 -35.85 1.34 20.50
N HIS A 811 -35.74 2.57 19.99
CA HIS A 811 -36.89 3.42 19.65
C HIS A 811 -37.24 3.44 18.15
N ASP A 812 -36.40 2.87 17.29
CA ASP A 812 -36.54 2.87 15.83
C ASP A 812 -36.58 4.29 15.25
N LEU A 813 -35.66 5.14 15.72
CA LEU A 813 -35.60 6.57 15.37
C LEU A 813 -34.21 6.98 14.92
N TRP A 814 -34.18 7.86 13.92
CA TRP A 814 -32.98 8.55 13.49
C TRP A 814 -32.87 9.93 14.13
N SER A 815 -31.67 10.29 14.55
CA SER A 815 -31.28 11.64 14.92
C SER A 815 -30.07 12.08 14.10
N HIS A 816 -29.91 13.40 13.96
CA HIS A 816 -28.85 14.02 13.18
C HIS A 816 -28.11 15.03 14.05
N ALA A 817 -26.83 14.78 14.30
CA ALA A 817 -25.95 15.70 15.00
C ALA A 817 -25.03 16.41 14.00
N SER A 818 -25.18 17.72 13.84
CA SER A 818 -24.20 18.53 13.11
C SER A 818 -23.02 18.83 14.04
N LEU A 819 -21.82 18.51 13.59
CA LEU A 819 -20.59 18.89 14.28
C LEU A 819 -20.26 20.34 13.91
N ALA A 820 -19.68 21.09 14.83
CA ALA A 820 -19.38 22.49 14.60
C ALA A 820 -18.10 22.65 13.78
N LEU A 821 -18.12 23.52 12.76
CA LEU A 821 -16.92 24.03 12.11
C LEU A 821 -16.12 24.79 13.17
N GLY A 822 -15.02 24.22 13.68
CA GLY A 822 -14.28 24.82 14.79
C GLY A 822 -13.85 26.27 14.50
N ASP A 823 -13.92 27.14 15.51
CA ASP A 823 -13.29 28.48 15.52
C ASP A 823 -11.76 28.32 15.69
N GLN A 824 -11.13 27.60 14.77
CA GLN A 824 -9.68 27.46 14.72
C GLN A 824 -9.04 28.79 14.29
N PRO A 825 -7.83 29.13 14.73
CA PRO A 825 -7.14 30.36 14.34
C PRO A 825 -6.88 30.34 12.82
N GLY A 826 -7.80 30.92 12.05
CA GLY A 826 -7.81 30.82 10.60
C GLY A 826 -9.12 31.19 9.89
N GLY A 827 -10.25 31.39 10.59
CA GLY A 827 -11.50 31.80 9.95
C GLY A 827 -12.12 30.72 9.06
N ALA A 828 -13.19 31.05 8.34
CA ALA A 828 -14.09 30.18 7.54
C ALA A 828 -13.43 29.32 6.43
N ASP A 829 -12.11 29.23 6.39
CA ASP A 829 -11.29 28.46 5.44
C ASP A 829 -10.76 27.13 6.04
N ALA A 830 -11.29 26.69 7.19
CA ALA A 830 -10.88 25.43 7.82
C ALA A 830 -11.45 24.20 7.08
N LEU A 831 -10.53 23.41 6.53
CA LEU A 831 -10.73 22.07 6.01
C LEU A 831 -11.41 21.19 7.08
N SER A 832 -12.71 20.91 6.94
CA SER A 832 -13.57 20.39 8.03
C SER A 832 -14.25 19.06 7.68
N ALA A 833 -13.78 18.35 6.65
CA ALA A 833 -14.35 17.05 6.31
C ALA A 833 -13.94 15.98 7.34
N ALA A 834 -14.91 15.18 7.77
CA ALA A 834 -14.67 13.99 8.57
C ALA A 834 -13.95 12.91 7.74
N ALA A 835 -12.89 12.35 8.31
CA ALA A 835 -12.08 11.28 7.73
C ALA A 835 -12.44 9.90 8.29
N GLY A 836 -13.00 9.84 9.50
CA GLY A 836 -13.41 8.60 10.14
C GLY A 836 -13.92 8.83 11.56
N GLY A 837 -14.24 7.73 12.25
CA GLY A 837 -14.66 7.76 13.64
C GLY A 837 -14.59 6.37 14.25
N CYS A 838 -14.59 6.30 15.57
CA CYS A 838 -14.59 5.05 16.33
C CYS A 838 -15.20 5.23 17.71
N ALA A 839 -15.52 4.11 18.36
CA ALA A 839 -15.73 4.08 19.79
C ALA A 839 -14.38 4.05 20.50
N TRP A 840 -14.20 4.96 21.45
CA TRP A 840 -13.04 5.04 22.31
C TRP A 840 -13.45 4.75 23.75
N LEU A 841 -12.82 3.75 24.36
CA LEU A 841 -12.96 3.49 25.79
C LEU A 841 -11.99 4.42 26.52
N GLY A 842 -12.51 5.51 27.07
CA GLY A 842 -11.72 6.49 27.81
C GLY A 842 -11.08 5.90 29.07
N THR A 843 -10.39 6.73 29.85
CA THR A 843 -9.74 6.29 31.11
C THR A 843 -10.75 5.78 32.16
N SER A 844 -12.00 6.26 32.10
CA SER A 844 -13.14 5.83 32.92
C SER A 844 -13.82 4.54 32.42
N ARG A 845 -13.37 3.97 31.29
CA ARG A 845 -13.97 2.81 30.59
C ARG A 845 -15.40 3.02 30.06
N GLU A 846 -15.87 4.25 29.98
CA GLU A 846 -17.08 4.57 29.22
C GLU A 846 -16.78 4.56 27.71
N ALA A 847 -17.72 4.08 26.89
CA ALA A 847 -17.63 4.14 25.43
C ALA A 847 -18.03 5.54 24.94
N LEU A 848 -17.05 6.29 24.43
CA LEU A 848 -17.21 7.64 23.90
C LEU A 848 -17.00 7.62 22.39
N HIS A 849 -17.69 8.49 21.65
CA HIS A 849 -17.48 8.61 20.21
C HIS A 849 -16.36 9.59 19.88
N ALA A 850 -15.39 9.13 19.10
CA ALA A 850 -14.32 9.95 18.54
C ALA A 850 -14.55 10.13 17.04
N VAL A 851 -14.49 11.37 16.56
CA VAL A 851 -14.57 11.73 15.13
C VAL A 851 -13.27 12.40 14.73
N LEU A 852 -12.61 11.84 13.72
CA LEU A 852 -11.40 12.42 13.14
C LEU A 852 -11.79 13.37 12.01
N GLU A 853 -11.40 14.63 12.12
CA GLU A 853 -11.56 15.65 11.08
C GLU A 853 -10.20 16.03 10.50
N GLN A 854 -10.22 16.79 9.40
CA GLN A 854 -9.00 17.29 8.79
C GLN A 854 -8.31 18.35 9.67
N GLY A 855 -7.45 17.90 10.57
CA GLY A 855 -6.66 18.77 11.46
C GLY A 855 -7.19 18.89 12.89
N ALA A 856 -8.28 18.20 13.22
CA ALA A 856 -8.86 18.13 14.55
C ALA A 856 -9.29 16.69 14.92
N LEU A 857 -9.41 16.43 16.22
CA LEU A 857 -10.03 15.23 16.76
C LEU A 857 -11.15 15.70 17.67
N LEU A 858 -12.39 15.39 17.30
CA LEU A 858 -13.55 15.69 18.15
C LEU A 858 -13.82 14.47 19.02
N LEU A 859 -13.79 14.67 20.33
CA LEU A 859 -14.06 13.61 21.30
C LEU A 859 -15.32 13.97 22.11
N GLU A 860 -16.28 13.07 22.09
CA GLU A 860 -17.44 13.13 22.98
C GLU A 860 -16.99 13.08 24.44
N ARG A 861 -17.52 13.98 25.27
CA ARG A 861 -17.27 13.97 26.71
C ARG A 861 -18.23 13.02 27.43
N SER A 862 -17.78 12.53 28.58
CA SER A 862 -18.64 11.75 29.48
C SER A 862 -19.81 12.60 29.96
N ALA A 863 -20.95 11.97 30.21
CA ALA A 863 -22.12 12.62 30.80
C ALA A 863 -21.82 13.23 32.19
N ASP A 864 -20.81 12.72 32.88
CA ASP A 864 -20.37 13.19 34.20
C ASP A 864 -19.32 14.33 34.14
N ASP A 865 -18.92 14.77 32.95
CA ASP A 865 -17.99 15.89 32.78
C ASP A 865 -18.62 17.23 33.19
N ALA A 866 -17.80 18.23 33.51
CA ALA A 866 -18.29 19.57 33.86
C ALA A 866 -18.93 20.31 32.67
N SER A 867 -18.59 19.94 31.44
CA SER A 867 -19.20 20.45 30.21
C SER A 867 -19.55 19.30 29.26
N PRO A 868 -20.51 18.41 29.60
CA PRO A 868 -20.74 17.14 28.91
C PRO A 868 -21.26 17.30 27.47
N TYR A 869 -21.64 18.52 27.09
CA TYR A 869 -22.22 18.89 25.80
C TYR A 869 -21.24 19.61 24.87
N THR A 870 -19.95 19.67 25.21
CA THR A 870 -18.89 20.19 24.35
C THR A 870 -17.84 19.10 24.09
N ASP A 871 -17.03 19.25 23.05
CA ASP A 871 -15.89 18.38 22.77
C ASP A 871 -14.73 18.65 23.76
N GLU A 872 -13.84 17.67 23.96
CA GLU A 872 -12.73 17.77 24.94
C GLU A 872 -11.84 19.01 24.72
N ASP A 873 -11.52 19.33 23.46
CA ASP A 873 -10.57 20.40 23.09
C ASP A 873 -11.19 21.81 23.02
N ARG A 874 -12.48 21.97 23.32
CA ARG A 874 -13.20 23.24 23.18
C ARG A 874 -13.41 23.92 24.53
N ASP A 875 -12.86 25.13 24.64
CA ASP A 875 -12.95 26.01 25.81
C ASP A 875 -14.15 27.00 25.74
N SER A 876 -15.02 26.89 24.74
CA SER A 876 -16.19 27.77 24.58
C SER A 876 -17.47 27.18 25.18
N THR A 877 -18.28 28.06 25.78
CA THR A 877 -19.63 27.75 26.26
C THR A 877 -20.61 27.81 25.10
N ASP A 878 -20.49 26.91 24.13
CA ASP A 878 -21.45 26.81 23.03
C ASP A 878 -22.66 25.96 23.44
N ALA A 879 -23.82 26.36 22.96
CA ALA A 879 -25.08 25.75 23.32
C ALA A 879 -25.60 24.92 22.15
N ILE A 880 -26.03 23.68 22.42
CA ILE A 880 -26.56 22.76 21.41
C ILE A 880 -28.10 22.92 21.33
N PRO A 881 -28.65 23.58 20.30
CA PRO A 881 -30.10 23.77 20.19
C PRO A 881 -30.79 22.48 19.75
N LEU A 882 -31.94 22.18 20.36
CA LEU A 882 -32.79 21.09 19.90
C LEU A 882 -33.60 21.51 18.66
N GLN A 883 -33.61 20.64 17.65
CA GLN A 883 -34.52 20.71 16.51
C GLN A 883 -35.23 19.38 16.30
N VAL A 884 -36.56 19.38 16.35
CA VAL A 884 -37.38 18.18 16.14
C VAL A 884 -38.33 18.43 14.97
N ARG A 885 -38.40 17.48 14.04
CA ARG A 885 -39.33 17.52 12.90
C ARG A 885 -40.12 16.22 12.84
N THR A 886 -41.44 16.32 12.67
CA THR A 886 -42.29 15.15 12.46
C THR A 886 -42.24 14.67 11.01
N GLY A 887 -42.65 13.43 10.76
CA GLY A 887 -43.13 13.03 9.43
C GLY A 887 -44.40 13.78 9.02
N TRP A 888 -44.90 13.49 7.82
CA TRP A 888 -46.20 13.98 7.38
C TRP A 888 -47.33 13.32 8.18
N VAL A 889 -48.04 14.11 8.98
CA VAL A 889 -49.20 13.66 9.74
C VAL A 889 -50.43 13.82 8.87
N HIS A 890 -51.11 12.70 8.57
CA HIS A 890 -52.32 12.66 7.76
C HIS A 890 -53.58 12.55 8.64
N PRO A 891 -54.30 13.66 8.93
CA PRO A 891 -55.40 13.64 9.88
C PRO A 891 -56.67 12.92 9.34
N SER A 892 -56.69 12.56 8.06
CA SER A 892 -57.82 11.82 7.45
C SER A 892 -57.40 10.67 6.52
N GLY A 893 -56.21 10.10 6.71
CA GLY A 893 -55.68 9.02 5.87
C GLY A 893 -55.10 9.49 4.53
N LEU A 894 -54.67 8.55 3.67
CA LEU A 894 -54.06 8.85 2.37
C LEU A 894 -55.01 9.70 1.49
N ALA A 895 -54.54 10.88 1.07
CA ALA A 895 -55.21 11.79 0.13
C ALA A 895 -56.54 12.46 0.59
N GLY A 896 -56.90 12.36 1.88
CA GLY A 896 -58.09 13.03 2.43
C GLY A 896 -57.81 14.46 2.89
N TYR A 897 -58.68 15.42 2.56
CA TYR A 897 -58.62 16.76 3.16
C TYR A 897 -59.36 16.80 4.49
N GLN A 898 -58.67 17.30 5.51
CA GLN A 898 -59.25 17.56 6.81
C GLN A 898 -59.00 19.02 7.20
N ARG A 899 -59.87 19.58 8.06
CA ARG A 899 -59.65 20.94 8.56
C ARG A 899 -58.89 20.88 9.89
N THR A 900 -57.63 21.30 9.94
CA THR A 900 -56.86 21.45 11.18
C THR A 900 -56.81 22.94 11.57
N ARG A 901 -57.26 23.28 12.78
CA ARG A 901 -57.38 24.67 13.24
C ARG A 901 -56.15 25.14 14.01
N GLU A 902 -55.66 24.28 14.89
CA GLU A 902 -54.60 24.60 15.84
C GLU A 902 -53.70 23.38 16.02
N ILE A 903 -52.40 23.62 16.11
CA ILE A 903 -51.41 22.64 16.56
C ILE A 903 -50.86 23.16 17.89
N GLY A 904 -50.92 22.31 18.92
CA GLY A 904 -50.45 22.63 20.26
C GLY A 904 -49.23 21.80 20.62
N ILE A 905 -48.18 22.45 21.12
CA ILE A 905 -46.96 21.77 21.58
C ILE A 905 -46.81 22.00 23.08
N SER A 906 -46.65 20.90 23.83
CA SER A 906 -46.44 20.92 25.27
C SER A 906 -44.96 20.76 25.58
N LEU A 907 -44.44 21.61 26.47
CA LEU A 907 -43.04 21.71 26.83
C LEU A 907 -42.88 21.65 28.35
N ALA A 908 -41.90 20.89 28.83
CA ALA A 908 -41.27 21.15 30.12
C ALA A 908 -40.07 22.09 29.88
N LYS A 909 -39.86 23.05 30.77
CA LYS A 909 -38.85 24.10 30.62
C LYS A 909 -38.04 24.19 31.90
N PRO A 910 -36.97 23.39 32.03
CA PRO A 910 -36.08 23.49 33.18
C PRO A 910 -35.45 24.89 33.25
N ASP A 911 -35.07 25.47 32.10
CA ASP A 911 -34.50 26.81 31.97
C ASP A 911 -35.21 27.70 30.92
N ALA A 912 -34.83 28.98 30.86
CA ALA A 912 -35.49 29.99 30.02
C ALA A 912 -34.94 30.01 28.58
N SER A 913 -35.72 29.48 27.62
CA SER A 913 -35.37 29.52 26.19
C SER A 913 -36.54 29.94 25.30
N GLY A 914 -36.22 30.49 24.13
CA GLY A 914 -37.17 30.85 23.08
C GLY A 914 -37.40 29.68 22.11
N VAL A 915 -38.59 29.56 21.53
CA VAL A 915 -38.94 28.45 20.64
C VAL A 915 -39.59 28.97 19.35
N ARG A 916 -39.17 28.42 18.23
CA ARG A 916 -39.78 28.61 16.90
C ARG A 916 -40.50 27.34 16.49
N VAL A 917 -41.73 27.49 16.02
CA VAL A 917 -42.53 26.39 15.45
C VAL A 917 -42.84 26.72 14.00
N VAL A 918 -42.45 25.83 13.10
CA VAL A 918 -42.73 25.93 11.67
C VAL A 918 -43.69 24.82 11.29
N VAL A 919 -44.84 25.16 10.72
CA VAL A 919 -45.84 24.21 10.24
C VAL A 919 -45.92 24.28 8.72
N ALA A 920 -45.56 23.17 8.06
CA ALA A 920 -45.75 23.00 6.62
C ALA A 920 -47.06 22.23 6.36
N THR A 921 -47.85 22.71 5.40
CA THR A 921 -49.13 22.12 4.98
C THR A 921 -49.08 21.74 3.52
N ASP A 922 -49.43 20.49 3.21
CA ASP A 922 -49.60 19.99 1.85
C ASP A 922 -51.08 20.01 1.44
N PHE A 923 -51.34 20.49 0.22
CA PHE A 923 -52.70 20.64 -0.33
C PHE A 923 -53.02 19.60 -1.39
N ASP A 924 -52.07 19.17 -2.20
CA ASP A 924 -52.35 18.40 -3.41
C ASP A 924 -51.75 16.98 -3.40
N GLY A 925 -51.00 16.63 -2.35
CA GLY A 925 -50.36 15.31 -2.25
C GLY A 925 -49.05 15.22 -3.03
N SER A 926 -48.60 16.31 -3.66
CA SER A 926 -47.35 16.35 -4.43
C SER A 926 -46.12 16.60 -3.56
N TYR A 927 -46.31 17.11 -2.33
CA TYR A 927 -45.26 17.54 -1.40
C TYR A 927 -44.30 18.64 -1.89
N ASP A 928 -44.34 19.03 -3.17
CA ASP A 928 -43.53 20.09 -3.78
C ASP A 928 -44.17 21.51 -3.68
N GLY A 929 -45.46 21.59 -3.33
CA GLY A 929 -46.24 22.83 -3.25
C GLY A 929 -46.64 23.28 -1.83
N THR A 930 -45.80 23.04 -0.82
CA THR A 930 -46.18 23.21 0.60
C THR A 930 -46.27 24.68 1.03
N LEU A 931 -47.33 25.05 1.78
CA LEU A 931 -47.39 26.35 2.47
C LEU A 931 -46.80 26.22 3.86
N THR A 932 -45.91 27.16 4.21
CA THR A 932 -45.22 27.17 5.49
C THR A 932 -45.66 28.36 6.34
N GLU A 933 -46.01 28.09 7.61
CA GLU A 933 -46.34 29.10 8.62
C GLU A 933 -45.36 29.01 9.79
N THR A 934 -44.78 30.16 10.19
CA THR A 934 -43.80 30.25 11.29
C THR A 934 -44.40 30.97 12.48
N PHE A 935 -44.23 30.40 13.67
CA PHE A 935 -44.66 30.93 14.97
C PHE A 935 -43.45 31.08 15.88
N ASP A 936 -43.13 32.30 16.29
CA ASP A 936 -42.02 32.60 17.18
C ASP A 936 -42.53 32.92 18.59
N PHE A 937 -41.98 32.21 19.57
CA PHE A 937 -42.26 32.41 20.99
C PHE A 937 -40.97 32.89 21.67
N ALA A 938 -40.97 34.16 22.10
CA ALA A 938 -39.83 34.77 22.77
C ALA A 938 -39.46 34.04 24.08
N SER A 939 -38.19 34.10 24.48
CA SER A 939 -37.73 33.53 25.74
C SER A 939 -38.32 34.29 26.94
N PRO A 940 -38.88 33.61 27.97
CA PRO A 940 -39.14 32.18 28.02
C PRO A 940 -40.42 31.80 27.25
N ALA A 941 -40.35 30.81 26.37
CA ALA A 941 -41.52 30.35 25.62
C ALA A 941 -42.61 29.82 26.57
N PRO A 942 -43.92 29.92 26.26
CA PRO A 942 -44.98 29.34 27.08
C PRO A 942 -44.84 27.81 27.21
N ALA A 943 -45.33 27.22 28.33
CA ALA A 943 -45.32 25.76 28.51
C ALA A 943 -46.22 25.03 27.49
N TYR A 944 -47.19 25.73 26.91
CA TYR A 944 -48.02 25.24 25.82
C TYR A 944 -48.03 26.25 24.67
N LEU A 945 -47.42 25.88 23.55
CA LEU A 945 -47.32 26.71 22.35
C LEU A 945 -48.55 26.49 21.48
N ARG A 946 -49.31 27.56 21.25
CA ARG A 946 -50.54 27.52 20.42
C ARG A 946 -50.26 28.07 19.03
N CYS A 947 -50.20 27.19 18.05
CA CYS A 947 -49.97 27.53 16.65
C CYS A 947 -51.29 27.46 15.88
N ARG A 948 -51.97 28.60 15.74
CA ARG A 948 -53.24 28.70 15.00
C ARG A 948 -52.97 28.87 13.51
N LEU A 949 -53.37 27.89 12.73
CA LEU A 949 -53.08 27.84 11.31
C LEU A 949 -53.96 28.82 10.53
N ARG A 950 -53.34 29.63 9.67
CA ARG A 950 -54.00 30.46 8.65
C ARG A 950 -54.59 29.58 7.56
N TYR A 951 -53.86 28.54 7.16
CA TYR A 951 -54.30 27.56 6.17
C TYR A 951 -54.79 26.28 6.83
N GLN A 952 -56.09 26.25 7.10
CA GLN A 952 -56.68 25.19 7.91
C GLN A 952 -57.08 23.95 7.13
N LYS A 953 -57.12 23.97 5.79
CA LYS A 953 -57.59 22.82 4.99
C LYS A 953 -56.40 22.20 4.23
N GLY A 954 -55.80 21.16 4.79
CA GLY A 954 -54.69 20.41 4.20
C GLY A 954 -54.97 18.92 4.16
N GLN A 955 -54.17 18.19 3.37
CA GLN A 955 -54.17 16.74 3.36
C GLN A 955 -53.19 16.17 4.40
N ALA A 956 -52.04 16.84 4.55
CA ALA A 956 -50.99 16.47 5.49
C ALA A 956 -50.37 17.71 6.14
N TYR A 957 -49.88 17.53 7.36
CA TYR A 957 -49.20 18.56 8.13
C TYR A 957 -47.86 18.05 8.63
N ARG A 958 -46.83 18.90 8.60
CA ARG A 958 -45.51 18.61 9.15
C ARG A 958 -45.13 19.72 10.11
N VAL A 959 -44.69 19.35 11.31
CA VAL A 959 -44.35 20.29 12.38
C VAL A 959 -42.86 20.21 12.64
N GLN A 960 -42.20 21.37 12.65
CA GLN A 960 -40.81 21.52 13.05
C GLN A 960 -40.73 22.46 14.24
N ILE A 961 -40.01 22.05 15.28
CA ILE A 961 -39.82 22.77 16.53
C ILE A 961 -38.32 23.05 16.64
N THR A 962 -37.94 24.29 16.86
CA THR A 962 -36.54 24.73 16.92
C THR A 962 -36.33 25.63 18.12
N GLU A 963 -35.28 25.39 18.88
CA GLU A 963 -34.84 26.26 19.97
C GLU A 963 -34.07 27.48 19.44
N LEU A 964 -34.33 28.69 19.95
CA LEU A 964 -33.80 29.96 19.40
C LEU A 964 -32.71 30.64 20.24
N ALA A 965 -32.61 30.35 21.53
CA ALA A 965 -31.67 31.03 22.44
C ALA A 965 -31.22 30.10 23.58
N PRO A 966 -30.50 29.03 23.26
CA PRO A 966 -30.09 28.05 24.28
C PRO A 966 -29.05 28.66 25.23
N LEU A 967 -29.15 28.36 26.52
CA LEU A 967 -28.08 28.62 27.49
C LEU A 967 -27.03 27.50 27.36
N PRO A 968 -25.73 27.83 27.35
CA PRO A 968 -24.71 26.80 27.30
C PRO A 968 -24.63 26.06 28.62
N SER A 969 -24.48 24.73 28.56
CA SER A 969 -24.33 23.79 29.70
C SER A 969 -25.56 23.39 30.51
N THR A 970 -26.79 23.81 30.16
CA THR A 970 -28.02 23.41 30.87
C THR A 970 -29.10 22.86 29.93
N GLU A 971 -29.92 21.94 30.43
CA GLU A 971 -31.09 21.45 29.69
C GLU A 971 -32.17 22.55 29.63
N ASN A 972 -32.40 23.12 28.44
CA ASN A 972 -33.28 24.27 28.31
C ASN A 972 -34.75 23.91 28.02
N LEU A 973 -34.99 22.77 27.36
CA LEU A 973 -36.30 22.42 26.83
C LEU A 973 -36.49 20.90 26.72
N GLN A 974 -37.63 20.41 27.19
CA GLN A 974 -38.10 19.04 26.94
C GLN A 974 -39.48 19.08 26.27
N ILE A 975 -39.67 18.34 25.17
CA ILE A 975 -40.96 18.22 24.51
C ILE A 975 -41.76 17.08 25.16
N THR A 976 -42.92 17.41 25.74
CA THR A 976 -43.74 16.43 26.48
C THR A 976 -44.92 15.90 25.67
N GLY A 977 -45.33 16.62 24.62
CA GLY A 977 -46.40 16.14 23.74
C GLY A 977 -46.80 17.12 22.66
N MET A 978 -47.54 16.62 21.67
CA MET A 978 -48.12 17.39 20.57
C MET A 978 -49.61 17.07 20.45
N THR A 979 -50.41 18.09 20.16
CA THR A 979 -51.87 17.97 19.98
C THR A 979 -52.27 18.65 18.67
N LEU A 980 -53.31 18.11 18.01
CA LEU A 980 -53.89 18.70 16.81
C LEU A 980 -55.40 18.90 17.01
N GLU A 981 -55.88 20.13 16.87
CA GLU A 981 -57.32 20.41 16.83
C GLU A 981 -57.83 20.20 15.41
N VAL A 982 -58.39 19.01 15.18
CA VAL A 982 -58.88 18.59 13.87
C VAL A 982 -60.41 18.66 13.82
N GLY A 983 -60.93 19.49 12.92
CA GLY A 983 -62.35 19.60 12.62
C GLY A 983 -62.89 18.32 11.98
N ARG A 984 -63.77 17.62 12.69
CA ARG A 984 -64.42 16.40 12.22
C ARG A 984 -65.36 16.71 11.04
N LYS A 985 -65.06 16.19 9.85
CA LYS A 985 -65.98 16.23 8.70
C LYS A 985 -67.27 15.49 9.07
N ARG A 986 -68.42 16.17 9.09
CA ARG A 986 -69.73 15.49 9.13
C ARG A 986 -69.81 14.59 7.89
N GLY A 987 -70.10 13.30 8.11
CA GLY A 987 -69.97 12.26 7.10
C GLY A 987 -70.74 12.52 5.80
N LEU A 988 -70.42 11.69 4.80
CA LEU A 988 -70.94 11.70 3.43
C LEU A 988 -72.43 11.26 3.31
N ARG A 989 -73.25 11.58 4.32
CA ARG A 989 -74.72 11.48 4.25
C ARG A 989 -75.32 12.78 4.77
N LYS A 990 -75.85 13.59 3.84
CA LYS A 990 -76.96 14.51 4.15
C LYS A 990 -78.17 13.62 4.46
N GLY A 991 -78.66 13.67 5.70
CA GLY A 991 -80.07 13.41 6.01
C GLY A 991 -80.82 14.72 5.84
#